data_AF-A0A2W7BEJ0-F1
#
_entry.id   AF-A0A2W7BEJ0-F1
#
_cell.length_a   1.000
_cell.length_b   1.000
_cell.length_c   1.000
_cell.angle_alpha   90.00
_cell.angle_beta   90.00
_cell.angle_gamma   90.00
#
_symmetry.space_group_name_H-M   'P 1'
#
loop_
_entity.id
_entity.type
_entity.pdbx_description
1 polymer ?
#
loop_
_entity_poly.entity_id
_entity_poly.type
_entity_poly.pdbx_seq_one_letter_code
_entity_poly.pdbx_strand_id
1 'polypeptide(L)'
;MKVLIADFDLFAKVGGGQTFYRSIILKNPQIDFYYLAEKEKPDTKRPANAHPVSFQERYFLADLNNFFDVNPPKWVYRSFIRANNIAHAIAEMEFDVIDSPDYEQWGIFLHSALNYHQVKFGKIALSLHGKISTTLQLDWFNQGNENIPLVLEEAKQYATVDLRYGISKSYVDEWKEISYFECHYYHPLHFFDLPKLVTEIPTNHAPDLNFIGRTERRKGPDIFIDLVWWLTESHYNQANIIGPHSFNDKATVSSQSFLEEMLKNRNKGIQLLPPKTQKELMALFATQSVTFVPSRYDTLNLIALESLFSGCPTVIGSGAGVCRLLEESFPEIPFVKIDLDNIYACLSDIDAILTNYSDYRSQLVDRVLEVNQTISDPPLIEIYQSSSEHEPEVRQELQNWYDQLMGYWRSTQEGQSWIQPIKAQLKPKAKEILKNLKANLGPVKDKLLEPLRDEYNSQTLKSPLLLKKYARTFNEPEQTSEEIEDKLEDLWRIASNYKSELLGVRGKLGINYRIDRVRLWRELARIEDLRGNAFVTATYKVRAMRALGEDRFDDLPFVLRTLQETGFTKEAKAVDALYGKPSEREEKSFALIEAARVDNLVNPAEDEYEIWDDRRDKGEYRATIIVSLYNAATKLPLFLKTLKHQTLIQKGQAEVILMDSGSPTDEYQVFQSLASELDYPILYARSPQRETIQSAWNRGIKLARSPYLAFLGVDETILPDCLEVLAKELDQDQHLDWVIGHSLVTNVDPQGSWANDIMTYDRTGYEQDLVYLETCYLSWVGALYRKSIHDRFGYYDQSFRGAGDTEFKNRVMPYIKSKAVDRTLGLFWNYPDERTTQSPLAEIEDMRAWYLHRTLAGVKYAFGQRSPEEVENLLYHCLGYRKSYCRHTSTDLDHAYNLALYLRSVSPESPALKYFDGITSLLNSYRALDWMPKLSQFTPFSLMLETRKLTQAVQQEHQQLWAGDRLHVPQYKIFNDNRHEQHAFLWFTDISATKK
;
A
#
# COMPACT_ATOMS: atom_id res chain seq x y z
N MET A 1 18.44 7.33 -49.31
CA MET A 1 19.00 7.58 -47.96
C MET A 1 19.21 6.22 -47.30
N LYS A 2 20.36 5.99 -46.70
CA LYS A 2 20.71 4.77 -45.96
C LYS A 2 20.68 5.04 -44.46
N VAL A 3 19.85 4.31 -43.72
CA VAL A 3 19.69 4.49 -42.28
C VAL A 3 20.02 3.18 -41.57
N LEU A 4 20.89 3.22 -40.56
CA LEU A 4 21.09 2.08 -39.66
C LEU A 4 20.20 2.25 -38.43
N ILE A 5 19.30 1.32 -38.17
CA ILE A 5 18.63 1.18 -36.89
C ILE A 5 19.55 0.37 -35.97
N ALA A 6 20.09 1.01 -34.93
CA ALA A 6 20.97 0.41 -33.93
C ALA A 6 20.17 -0.42 -32.91
N ASP A 7 19.33 -1.34 -33.40
CA ASP A 7 18.56 -2.32 -32.63
C ASP A 7 18.62 -3.69 -33.33
N PHE A 8 18.22 -4.73 -32.60
CA PHE A 8 18.51 -6.13 -32.91
C PHE A 8 17.25 -6.94 -33.21
N ASP A 9 17.32 -7.79 -34.23
CA ASP A 9 16.32 -8.82 -34.55
C ASP A 9 14.90 -8.25 -34.74
N LEU A 10 14.77 -7.10 -35.43
CA LEU A 10 13.51 -6.35 -35.58
C LEU A 10 12.32 -7.21 -36.06
N PHE A 11 12.58 -8.22 -36.90
CA PHE A 11 11.53 -9.06 -37.48
C PHE A 11 11.34 -10.41 -36.78
N ALA A 12 12.20 -10.75 -35.81
CA ALA A 12 12.04 -11.94 -34.98
C ALA A 12 11.57 -11.64 -33.55
N LYS A 13 11.92 -10.48 -32.98
CA LYS A 13 11.49 -10.08 -31.63
C LYS A 13 10.11 -9.40 -31.66
N VAL A 14 9.42 -9.50 -30.52
CA VAL A 14 8.13 -8.83 -30.27
C VAL A 14 8.33 -7.85 -29.11
N GLY A 15 8.19 -6.55 -29.40
CA GLY A 15 8.31 -5.47 -28.43
C GLY A 15 7.78 -4.15 -29.00
N GLY A 16 7.57 -3.14 -28.14
CA GLY A 16 7.03 -1.84 -28.54
C GLY A 16 7.95 -1.10 -29.51
N GLY A 17 9.23 -0.96 -29.15
CA GLY A 17 10.26 -0.36 -30.01
C GLY A 17 10.45 -1.10 -31.33
N GLN A 18 10.49 -2.44 -31.30
CA GLN A 18 10.59 -3.23 -32.53
C GLN A 18 9.36 -3.10 -33.42
N THR A 19 8.16 -2.94 -32.83
CA THR A 19 6.93 -2.69 -33.60
C THR A 19 6.97 -1.32 -34.26
N PHE A 20 7.41 -0.29 -33.53
CA PHE A 20 7.65 1.03 -34.11
C PHE A 20 8.62 0.97 -35.30
N TYR A 21 9.80 0.37 -35.12
CA TYR A 21 10.81 0.32 -36.18
C TYR A 21 10.35 -0.48 -37.40
N ARG A 22 9.62 -1.59 -37.21
CA ARG A 22 9.00 -2.30 -38.35
C ARG A 22 8.02 -1.41 -39.12
N SER A 23 7.25 -0.61 -38.42
CA SER A 23 6.30 0.28 -39.07
C SER A 23 6.95 1.44 -39.81
N ILE A 24 8.01 2.06 -39.26
CA ILE A 24 8.71 3.13 -39.99
C ILE A 24 9.35 2.60 -41.27
N ILE A 25 9.90 1.37 -41.24
CA ILE A 25 10.46 0.70 -42.42
C ILE A 25 9.37 0.53 -43.49
N LEU A 26 8.20 0.03 -43.11
CA LEU A 26 7.08 -0.19 -44.03
C LEU A 26 6.52 1.10 -44.62
N LYS A 27 6.44 2.17 -43.82
CA LYS A 27 5.85 3.46 -44.21
C LYS A 27 6.80 4.36 -45.01
N ASN A 28 8.10 4.05 -45.03
CA ASN A 28 9.11 4.83 -45.73
C ASN A 28 9.88 3.98 -46.77
N PRO A 29 9.22 3.49 -47.84
CA PRO A 29 9.86 2.64 -48.86
C PRO A 29 10.98 3.34 -49.63
N GLN A 30 11.09 4.66 -49.55
CA GLN A 30 12.14 5.49 -50.15
C GLN A 30 13.46 5.52 -49.35
N ILE A 31 13.46 4.97 -48.13
CA ILE A 31 14.64 4.89 -47.25
C ILE A 31 15.10 3.44 -47.16
N ASP A 32 16.38 3.19 -47.39
CA ASP A 32 17.01 1.89 -47.18
C ASP A 32 17.41 1.76 -45.71
N PHE A 33 16.72 0.89 -44.97
CA PHE A 33 16.99 0.63 -43.56
C PHE A 33 17.87 -0.60 -43.40
N TYR A 34 18.91 -0.47 -42.59
CA TYR A 34 19.77 -1.54 -42.14
C TYR A 34 19.54 -1.77 -40.65
N TYR A 35 19.64 -3.00 -40.18
CA TYR A 35 19.50 -3.32 -38.75
C TYR A 35 20.32 -4.56 -38.40
N LEU A 36 20.53 -4.81 -37.10
CA LEU A 36 21.40 -5.88 -36.65
C LEU A 36 20.62 -7.20 -36.49
N ALA A 37 21.13 -8.29 -37.05
CA ALA A 37 20.59 -9.63 -36.92
C ALA A 37 21.56 -10.51 -36.10
N GLU A 38 21.15 -10.89 -34.89
CA GLU A 38 21.92 -11.77 -33.97
C GLU A 38 21.34 -13.18 -33.95
N LYS A 39 20.01 -13.29 -33.78
CA LYS A 39 19.27 -14.57 -33.66
C LYS A 39 18.24 -14.76 -34.76
N GLU A 40 18.02 -13.74 -35.57
CA GLU A 40 17.09 -13.79 -36.68
C GLU A 40 17.58 -14.71 -37.82
N LYS A 41 16.68 -15.56 -38.33
CA LYS A 41 17.04 -16.49 -39.41
C LYS A 41 17.15 -15.78 -40.76
N PRO A 42 18.03 -16.23 -41.69
CA PRO A 42 18.17 -15.63 -43.01
C PRO A 42 16.88 -15.58 -43.83
N ASP A 43 15.98 -16.56 -43.66
CA ASP A 43 14.71 -16.71 -44.37
C ASP A 43 13.53 -15.92 -43.76
N THR A 44 13.77 -15.09 -42.74
CA THR A 44 12.74 -14.24 -42.14
C THR A 44 12.17 -13.27 -43.18
N LYS A 45 10.84 -13.13 -43.24
CA LYS A 45 10.17 -12.23 -44.20
C LYS A 45 10.41 -10.76 -43.84
N ARG A 46 10.81 -9.97 -44.83
CA ARG A 46 11.19 -8.55 -44.67
C ARG A 46 10.66 -7.71 -45.84
N PRO A 47 10.39 -6.41 -45.62
CA PRO A 47 10.21 -5.43 -46.70
C PRO A 47 11.46 -5.32 -47.58
N ALA A 48 11.30 -4.88 -48.83
CA ALA A 48 12.40 -4.77 -49.79
C ALA A 48 13.48 -3.74 -49.38
N ASN A 49 13.11 -2.75 -48.57
CA ASN A 49 13.97 -1.70 -48.07
C ASN A 49 14.55 -2.02 -46.66
N ALA A 50 14.47 -3.28 -46.21
CA ALA A 50 14.97 -3.72 -44.91
C ALA A 50 16.11 -4.73 -45.06
N HIS A 51 17.32 -4.33 -44.68
CA HIS A 51 18.56 -5.05 -44.94
C HIS A 51 19.19 -5.53 -43.62
N PRO A 52 19.19 -6.84 -43.32
CA PRO A 52 19.81 -7.36 -42.10
C PRO A 52 21.34 -7.34 -42.22
N VAL A 53 22.02 -6.90 -41.17
CA VAL A 53 23.47 -6.98 -41.01
C VAL A 53 23.81 -8.03 -39.95
N SER A 54 24.68 -8.98 -40.29
CA SER A 54 25.10 -10.03 -39.37
C SER A 54 25.84 -9.44 -38.17
N PHE A 55 25.31 -9.65 -36.97
CA PHE A 55 25.95 -9.21 -35.74
C PHE A 55 26.90 -10.28 -35.18
N GLN A 56 28.14 -9.90 -34.88
CA GLN A 56 29.11 -10.77 -34.21
C GLN A 56 29.84 -10.00 -33.12
N GLU A 57 29.91 -10.58 -31.91
CA GLU A 57 30.62 -9.98 -30.79
C GLU A 57 32.14 -10.17 -30.95
N ARG A 58 32.88 -9.06 -30.92
CA ARG A 58 34.35 -9.00 -30.86
C ARG A 58 34.85 -8.55 -29.49
N TYR A 59 34.08 -7.68 -28.84
CA TYR A 59 34.38 -7.09 -27.54
C TYR A 59 33.52 -7.74 -26.46
N PHE A 60 34.11 -8.06 -25.31
CA PHE A 60 33.41 -8.72 -24.22
C PHE A 60 33.58 -7.96 -22.91
N LEU A 61 32.55 -7.95 -22.06
CA LEU A 61 32.63 -7.33 -20.73
C LEU A 61 33.78 -7.90 -19.88
N ALA A 62 34.14 -9.16 -20.14
CA ALA A 62 35.25 -9.83 -19.45
C ALA A 62 36.61 -9.17 -19.72
N ASP A 63 36.75 -8.47 -20.84
CA ASP A 63 37.97 -7.77 -21.24
C ASP A 63 38.26 -6.58 -20.31
N LEU A 64 37.25 -6.07 -19.60
CA LEU A 64 37.35 -4.92 -18.69
C LEU A 64 37.41 -5.32 -17.20
N ASN A 65 37.42 -6.61 -16.86
CA ASN A 65 37.32 -7.08 -15.46
C ASN A 65 38.42 -6.55 -14.52
N ASN A 66 39.60 -6.21 -15.07
CA ASN A 66 40.77 -5.76 -14.31
C ASN A 66 41.08 -4.28 -14.55
N PHE A 67 40.13 -3.49 -15.05
CA PHE A 67 40.22 -2.04 -15.09
C PHE A 67 39.81 -1.48 -13.73
N PHE A 68 40.71 -0.75 -13.05
CA PHE A 68 40.56 -0.31 -11.66
C PHE A 68 40.46 1.22 -11.49
N ASP A 69 40.31 1.97 -12.59
CA ASP A 69 40.14 3.42 -12.50
C ASP A 69 38.72 3.80 -12.02
N VAL A 70 38.60 4.99 -11.43
CA VAL A 70 37.32 5.59 -11.03
C VAL A 70 36.59 6.13 -12.26
N ASN A 71 37.35 6.65 -13.25
CA ASN A 71 36.82 7.12 -14.53
C ASN A 71 37.39 6.29 -15.68
N PRO A 72 36.55 5.82 -16.63
CA PRO A 72 35.09 5.91 -16.60
C PRO A 72 34.44 4.99 -15.54
N PRO A 73 33.26 5.38 -15.03
CA PRO A 73 32.55 4.62 -14.03
C PRO A 73 32.06 3.26 -14.56
N LYS A 74 31.97 2.25 -13.70
CA LYS A 74 31.66 0.87 -14.11
C LYS A 74 30.32 0.67 -14.83
N TRP A 75 29.33 1.54 -14.58
CA TRP A 75 28.01 1.41 -15.19
C TRP A 75 28.06 1.58 -16.72
N VAL A 76 28.98 2.39 -17.26
CA VAL A 76 29.11 2.59 -18.72
C VAL A 76 29.72 1.41 -19.49
N TYR A 77 30.30 0.41 -18.82
CA TYR A 77 31.08 -0.63 -19.51
C TYR A 77 30.23 -1.47 -20.47
N ARG A 78 28.96 -1.70 -20.14
CA ARG A 78 28.06 -2.45 -21.04
C ARG A 78 27.76 -1.66 -22.31
N SER A 79 27.44 -0.38 -22.15
CA SER A 79 27.18 0.56 -23.22
C SER A 79 28.39 0.70 -24.16
N PHE A 80 29.61 0.73 -23.58
CA PHE A 80 30.87 0.73 -24.34
C PHE A 80 31.07 -0.53 -25.20
N ILE A 81 30.88 -1.72 -24.60
CA ILE A 81 31.05 -2.99 -25.29
C ILE A 81 30.01 -3.13 -26.41
N ARG A 82 28.75 -2.76 -26.14
CA ARG A 82 27.68 -2.80 -27.14
C ARG A 82 27.95 -1.87 -28.31
N ALA A 83 28.29 -0.60 -28.05
CA ALA A 83 28.60 0.37 -29.11
C ALA A 83 29.75 -0.11 -30.01
N ASN A 84 30.81 -0.68 -29.43
CA ASN A 84 31.94 -1.23 -30.18
C ASN A 84 31.56 -2.43 -31.05
N ASN A 85 30.74 -3.35 -30.53
CA ASN A 85 30.28 -4.51 -31.31
C ASN A 85 29.34 -4.08 -32.45
N ILE A 86 28.48 -3.08 -32.22
CA ILE A 86 27.63 -2.48 -33.26
C ILE A 86 28.50 -1.90 -34.37
N ALA A 87 29.45 -1.01 -34.02
CA ALA A 87 30.34 -0.37 -34.97
C ALA A 87 31.24 -1.37 -35.73
N HIS A 88 31.67 -2.45 -35.07
CA HIS A 88 32.43 -3.52 -35.70
C HIS A 88 31.63 -4.31 -36.73
N ALA A 89 30.36 -4.64 -36.44
CA ALA A 89 29.50 -5.43 -37.33
C ALA A 89 29.20 -4.72 -38.65
N ILE A 90 29.23 -3.40 -38.65
CA ILE A 90 28.97 -2.53 -39.80
C ILE A 90 30.25 -1.87 -40.34
N ALA A 91 31.43 -2.35 -39.96
CA ALA A 91 32.69 -1.84 -40.45
C ALA A 91 32.70 -1.85 -41.99
N GLU A 92 33.29 -0.82 -42.60
CA GLU A 92 33.33 -0.62 -44.07
C GLU A 92 31.98 -0.27 -44.73
N MET A 93 30.90 -0.11 -43.98
CA MET A 93 29.61 0.39 -44.48
C MET A 93 29.50 1.92 -44.36
N GLU A 94 28.56 2.50 -45.11
CA GLU A 94 28.28 3.94 -45.11
C GLU A 94 26.78 4.20 -44.92
N PHE A 95 26.46 5.11 -44.00
CA PHE A 95 25.09 5.48 -43.64
C PHE A 95 24.91 7.00 -43.62
N ASP A 96 23.74 7.49 -44.04
CA ASP A 96 23.39 8.89 -43.87
C ASP A 96 23.02 9.18 -42.41
N VAL A 97 22.31 8.25 -41.76
CA VAL A 97 21.85 8.35 -40.37
C VAL A 97 22.02 7.03 -39.63
N ILE A 98 22.44 7.10 -38.37
CA ILE A 98 22.38 6.02 -37.40
C ILE A 98 21.26 6.35 -36.41
N ASP A 99 20.15 5.63 -36.47
CA ASP A 99 19.01 5.78 -35.58
C ASP A 99 19.15 4.84 -34.38
N SER A 100 19.34 5.39 -33.18
CA SER A 100 19.45 4.64 -31.94
C SER A 100 18.20 4.83 -31.08
N PRO A 101 17.63 3.76 -30.51
CA PRO A 101 16.56 3.90 -29.52
C PRO A 101 17.09 4.46 -28.19
N ASP A 102 16.26 5.21 -27.48
CA ASP A 102 16.55 5.74 -26.15
C ASP A 102 16.44 4.71 -25.01
N TYR A 103 15.66 3.64 -25.21
CA TYR A 103 15.53 2.55 -24.25
C TYR A 103 16.79 1.69 -24.10
N GLU A 104 17.82 1.97 -24.90
CA GLU A 104 19.14 1.35 -24.82
C GLU A 104 20.22 2.43 -24.71
N GLN A 105 21.19 2.26 -23.83
CA GLN A 105 22.12 3.33 -23.44
C GLN A 105 23.46 3.32 -24.20
N TRP A 106 23.63 2.49 -25.24
CA TRP A 106 24.87 2.46 -26.02
C TRP A 106 25.11 3.69 -26.89
N GLY A 107 24.09 4.54 -27.09
CA GLY A 107 24.22 5.82 -27.78
C GLY A 107 25.25 6.75 -27.15
N ILE A 108 25.56 6.59 -25.85
CA ILE A 108 26.64 7.34 -25.19
C ILE A 108 28.01 7.16 -25.88
N PHE A 109 28.28 6.02 -26.52
CA PHE A 109 29.57 5.72 -27.15
C PHE A 109 29.49 5.43 -28.65
N LEU A 110 28.30 5.45 -29.26
CA LEU A 110 28.17 5.14 -30.69
C LEU A 110 29.05 6.05 -31.55
N HIS A 111 29.07 7.35 -31.29
CA HIS A 111 29.90 8.30 -32.05
C HIS A 111 31.39 7.93 -32.01
N SER A 112 31.95 7.69 -30.83
CA SER A 112 33.36 7.31 -30.66
C SER A 112 33.67 5.94 -31.26
N ALA A 113 32.76 4.97 -31.11
CA ALA A 113 32.90 3.63 -31.66
C ALA A 113 32.89 3.62 -33.20
N LEU A 114 31.95 4.32 -33.82
CA LEU A 114 31.84 4.41 -35.28
C LEU A 114 33.11 5.03 -35.90
N ASN A 115 33.61 6.12 -35.30
CA ASN A 115 34.86 6.76 -35.71
C ASN A 115 36.06 5.82 -35.57
N TYR A 116 36.14 5.09 -34.46
CA TYR A 116 37.22 4.11 -34.23
C TYR A 116 37.24 3.00 -35.29
N HIS A 117 36.07 2.47 -35.65
CA HIS A 117 35.92 1.40 -36.65
C HIS A 117 35.86 1.91 -38.09
N GLN A 118 36.11 3.20 -38.32
CA GLN A 118 36.13 3.84 -39.63
C GLN A 118 34.82 3.67 -40.42
N VAL A 119 33.69 3.60 -39.71
CA VAL A 119 32.36 3.60 -40.33
C VAL A 119 32.07 5.01 -40.83
N LYS A 120 31.65 5.18 -42.08
CA LYS A 120 31.23 6.49 -42.59
C LYS A 120 29.78 6.73 -42.20
N PHE A 121 29.52 7.78 -41.43
CA PHE A 121 28.17 8.15 -41.05
C PHE A 121 27.97 9.67 -41.09
N GLY A 122 26.76 10.11 -41.44
CA GLY A 122 26.40 11.53 -41.44
C GLY A 122 26.03 12.04 -40.05
N LYS A 123 25.05 11.40 -39.40
CA LYS A 123 24.50 11.82 -38.10
C LYS A 123 24.05 10.65 -37.25
N ILE A 124 23.98 10.83 -35.94
CA ILE A 124 23.32 9.93 -35.00
C ILE A 124 22.02 10.55 -34.52
N ALA A 125 20.90 9.91 -34.82
CA ALA A 125 19.58 10.24 -34.33
C ALA A 125 19.22 9.41 -33.09
N LEU A 126 18.58 10.02 -32.11
CA LEU A 126 18.00 9.36 -30.95
C LEU A 126 16.47 9.35 -31.08
N SER A 127 15.90 8.15 -31.20
CA SER A 127 14.46 7.93 -31.21
C SER A 127 13.94 7.79 -29.77
N LEU A 128 13.07 8.73 -29.36
CA LEU A 128 12.56 8.84 -27.99
C LEU A 128 11.26 8.03 -27.81
N HIS A 129 11.36 6.89 -27.11
CA HIS A 129 10.27 5.98 -26.78
C HIS A 129 9.93 5.93 -25.28
N GLY A 130 10.82 6.37 -24.39
CA GLY A 130 10.58 6.44 -22.94
C GLY A 130 11.81 6.07 -22.10
N LYS A 131 11.99 6.76 -20.97
CA LYS A 131 13.08 6.48 -20.01
C LYS A 131 12.91 5.13 -19.33
N ILE A 132 13.96 4.31 -19.35
CA ILE A 132 14.00 3.05 -18.59
C ILE A 132 14.15 3.34 -17.09
N SER A 133 14.86 4.40 -16.71
CA SER A 133 14.97 4.84 -15.32
C SER A 133 13.59 5.09 -14.69
N THR A 134 12.73 5.87 -15.37
CA THR A 134 11.35 6.13 -14.95
C THR A 134 10.49 4.86 -14.98
N THR A 135 10.66 4.02 -16.01
CA THR A 135 9.94 2.73 -16.09
C THR A 135 10.24 1.84 -14.89
N LEU A 136 11.52 1.74 -14.51
CA LEU A 136 11.95 0.94 -13.35
C LEU A 136 11.47 1.55 -12.04
N GLN A 137 11.55 2.88 -11.89
CA GLN A 137 11.06 3.60 -10.71
C GLN A 137 9.57 3.34 -10.46
N LEU A 138 8.77 3.36 -11.52
CA LEU A 138 7.32 3.17 -11.49
C LEU A 138 6.87 1.69 -11.55
N ASP A 139 7.79 0.72 -11.51
CA ASP A 139 7.45 -0.70 -11.50
C ASP A 139 7.18 -1.21 -10.07
N TRP A 140 6.59 -2.41 -9.98
CA TRP A 140 6.28 -3.09 -8.72
C TRP A 140 7.49 -3.31 -7.82
N PHE A 141 8.66 -3.52 -8.42
CA PHE A 141 9.79 -4.16 -7.74
C PHE A 141 10.78 -3.16 -7.12
N ASN A 142 10.73 -1.88 -7.52
CA ASN A 142 11.71 -0.88 -7.10
C ASN A 142 11.18 0.07 -6.02
N GLN A 143 9.88 0.00 -5.69
CA GLN A 143 9.27 0.81 -4.62
C GLN A 143 9.51 2.32 -4.78
N GLY A 144 9.54 2.84 -6.01
CA GLY A 144 9.78 4.26 -6.28
C GLY A 144 11.25 4.71 -6.19
N ASN A 145 12.20 3.80 -5.94
CA ASN A 145 13.62 4.14 -5.86
C ASN A 145 14.21 4.46 -7.24
N GLU A 146 14.96 5.56 -7.31
CA GLU A 146 15.64 6.00 -8.52
C GLU A 146 16.91 5.18 -8.83
N ASN A 147 17.13 4.92 -10.11
CA ASN A 147 18.38 4.34 -10.61
C ASN A 147 19.30 5.46 -11.11
N ILE A 148 19.98 6.14 -10.17
CA ILE A 148 20.82 7.31 -10.45
C ILE A 148 21.82 7.06 -11.61
N PRO A 149 22.59 5.95 -11.66
CA PRO A 149 23.48 5.68 -12.80
C PRO A 149 22.77 5.67 -14.16
N LEU A 150 21.58 5.09 -14.24
CA LEU A 150 20.82 4.99 -15.48
C LEU A 150 20.26 6.36 -15.91
N VAL A 151 19.80 7.17 -14.96
CA VAL A 151 19.38 8.57 -15.22
C VAL A 151 20.53 9.36 -15.84
N LEU A 152 21.76 9.18 -15.33
CA LEU A 152 22.95 9.83 -15.88
C LEU A 152 23.32 9.30 -17.27
N GLU A 153 23.18 7.99 -17.54
CA GLU A 153 23.38 7.42 -18.88
C GLU A 153 22.40 8.01 -19.89
N GLU A 154 21.10 8.04 -19.55
CA GLU A 154 20.05 8.58 -20.40
C GLU A 154 20.29 10.07 -20.72
N ALA A 155 20.65 10.88 -19.72
CA ALA A 155 20.96 12.30 -19.93
C ALA A 155 22.20 12.52 -20.82
N LYS A 156 23.28 11.75 -20.59
CA LYS A 156 24.49 11.83 -21.43
C LYS A 156 24.23 11.35 -22.86
N GLN A 157 23.41 10.31 -23.03
CA GLN A 157 22.98 9.84 -24.35
C GLN A 157 22.19 10.91 -25.08
N TYR A 158 21.21 11.52 -24.40
CA TYR A 158 20.44 12.62 -24.96
C TYR A 158 21.33 13.80 -25.35
N ALA A 159 22.35 14.14 -24.57
CA ALA A 159 23.23 15.27 -24.87
C ALA A 159 24.24 15.00 -26.01
N THR A 160 24.68 13.76 -26.22
CA THR A 160 25.79 13.45 -27.14
C THR A 160 25.38 13.16 -28.58
N VAL A 161 24.13 12.78 -28.85
CA VAL A 161 23.66 12.50 -30.23
C VAL A 161 23.55 13.78 -31.07
N ASP A 162 23.44 13.66 -32.40
CA ASP A 162 23.34 14.81 -33.31
C ASP A 162 21.90 15.31 -33.51
N LEU A 163 20.92 14.42 -33.36
CA LEU A 163 19.51 14.68 -33.65
C LEU A 163 18.62 13.93 -32.65
N ARG A 164 17.50 14.51 -32.22
CA ARG A 164 16.49 13.81 -31.39
C ARG A 164 15.12 13.94 -32.02
N TYR A 165 14.33 12.87 -31.95
CA TYR A 165 12.91 12.95 -32.29
C TYR A 165 12.08 12.02 -31.41
N GLY A 166 10.86 12.44 -31.08
CA GLY A 166 9.98 11.69 -30.19
C GLY A 166 8.58 11.49 -30.76
N ILE A 167 7.97 10.38 -30.39
CA ILE A 167 6.61 9.99 -30.84
C ILE A 167 5.48 10.54 -29.95
N SER A 168 5.84 11.31 -28.92
CA SER A 168 4.92 11.84 -27.92
C SER A 168 5.30 13.26 -27.55
N LYS A 169 4.38 14.21 -27.73
CA LYS A 169 4.63 15.62 -27.37
C LYS A 169 4.91 15.78 -25.88
N SER A 170 4.20 15.04 -25.02
CA SER A 170 4.43 15.07 -23.57
C SER A 170 5.86 14.64 -23.23
N TYR A 171 6.33 13.55 -23.84
CA TYR A 171 7.70 13.07 -23.59
C TYR A 171 8.78 13.99 -24.18
N VAL A 172 8.49 14.63 -25.32
CA VAL A 172 9.36 15.66 -25.88
C VAL A 172 9.47 16.86 -24.94
N ASP A 173 8.36 17.29 -24.33
CA ASP A 173 8.35 18.42 -23.40
C ASP A 173 9.07 18.08 -22.08
N GLU A 174 8.96 16.85 -21.56
CA GLU A 174 9.77 16.38 -20.41
C GLU A 174 11.28 16.57 -20.64
N TRP A 175 11.77 16.29 -21.86
CA TRP A 175 13.17 16.52 -22.19
C TRP A 175 13.51 17.99 -22.39
N LYS A 176 12.58 18.83 -22.87
CA LYS A 176 12.77 20.28 -22.98
C LYS A 176 12.88 20.97 -21.62
N GLU A 177 12.28 20.42 -20.57
CA GLU A 177 12.39 20.97 -19.22
C GLU A 177 13.82 20.85 -18.65
N ILE A 178 14.57 19.83 -19.09
CA ILE A 178 15.92 19.52 -18.58
C ILE A 178 17.03 19.73 -19.61
N SER A 179 16.69 20.09 -20.85
CA SER A 179 17.66 20.28 -21.94
C SER A 179 17.20 21.34 -22.94
N TYR A 180 18.16 22.06 -23.52
CA TYR A 180 17.91 23.11 -24.50
C TYR A 180 17.98 22.63 -25.96
N PHE A 181 18.30 21.34 -26.21
CA PHE A 181 18.42 20.81 -27.57
C PHE A 181 17.06 20.69 -28.27
N GLU A 182 17.04 21.01 -29.56
CA GLU A 182 15.85 20.80 -30.38
C GLU A 182 15.50 19.30 -30.45
N CYS A 183 14.22 18.98 -30.26
CA CYS A 183 13.69 17.64 -30.43
C CYS A 183 12.44 17.70 -31.32
N HIS A 184 12.47 16.98 -32.44
CA HIS A 184 11.38 16.96 -33.40
C HIS A 184 10.26 16.03 -32.94
N TYR A 185 9.02 16.44 -33.13
CA TYR A 185 7.87 15.56 -32.92
C TYR A 185 7.58 14.75 -34.19
N TYR A 186 7.56 13.43 -34.07
CA TYR A 186 7.18 12.52 -35.14
C TYR A 186 5.77 11.99 -34.90
N HIS A 187 4.80 12.55 -35.63
CA HIS A 187 3.38 12.28 -35.42
C HIS A 187 3.04 10.78 -35.57
N PRO A 188 2.29 10.17 -34.64
CA PRO A 188 1.97 8.73 -34.66
C PRO A 188 1.41 8.18 -35.97
N LEU A 189 0.57 8.95 -36.67
CA LEU A 189 0.02 8.53 -37.96
C LEU A 189 1.06 8.37 -39.09
N HIS A 190 2.31 8.84 -38.93
CA HIS A 190 3.39 8.56 -39.89
C HIS A 190 3.88 7.11 -39.82
N PHE A 191 3.65 6.41 -38.71
CA PHE A 191 4.07 5.01 -38.53
C PHE A 191 2.95 4.09 -38.03
N PHE A 192 1.79 4.60 -37.64
CA PHE A 192 0.68 3.79 -37.18
C PHE A 192 -0.55 4.05 -38.04
N ASP A 193 -1.10 2.99 -38.62
CA ASP A 193 -2.38 3.03 -39.33
C ASP A 193 -3.52 2.87 -38.34
N LEU A 194 -4.48 3.80 -38.36
CA LEU A 194 -5.70 3.66 -37.57
C LEU A 194 -6.46 2.40 -38.01
N PRO A 195 -7.01 1.63 -37.06
CA PRO A 195 -7.79 0.44 -37.37
C PRO A 195 -9.04 0.80 -38.17
N LYS A 196 -9.58 -0.19 -38.89
CA LYS A 196 -10.91 -0.07 -39.50
C LYS A 196 -11.98 -0.29 -38.43
N LEU A 197 -13.06 0.47 -38.52
CA LEU A 197 -14.26 0.25 -37.72
C LEU A 197 -14.71 -1.21 -37.81
N VAL A 198 -14.98 -1.80 -36.65
CA VAL A 198 -15.53 -3.15 -36.56
C VAL A 198 -17.04 -3.08 -36.44
N THR A 199 -17.74 -4.02 -37.08
CA THR A 199 -19.19 -4.14 -36.95
C THR A 199 -19.51 -4.61 -35.53
N GLU A 200 -20.38 -3.87 -34.84
CA GLU A 200 -20.85 -4.25 -33.50
C GLU A 200 -21.53 -5.63 -33.53
N ILE A 201 -21.18 -6.47 -32.57
CA ILE A 201 -21.81 -7.76 -32.28
C ILE A 201 -22.70 -7.55 -31.05
N PRO A 202 -24.03 -7.51 -31.22
CA PRO A 202 -24.95 -7.31 -30.10
C PRO A 202 -24.82 -8.41 -29.05
N THR A 203 -24.83 -8.02 -27.78
CA THR A 203 -24.84 -8.93 -26.62
C THR A 203 -26.11 -8.74 -25.80
N ASN A 204 -26.54 -9.79 -25.09
CA ASN A 204 -27.75 -9.78 -24.25
C ASN A 204 -27.44 -9.44 -22.77
N HIS A 205 -26.31 -8.80 -22.49
CA HIS A 205 -25.84 -8.48 -21.14
C HIS A 205 -25.20 -7.09 -21.12
N ALA A 206 -24.97 -6.54 -19.93
CA ALA A 206 -24.25 -5.29 -19.74
C ALA A 206 -22.81 -5.35 -20.28
N PRO A 207 -22.14 -4.21 -20.53
CA PRO A 207 -20.80 -4.22 -21.12
C PRO A 207 -19.75 -4.92 -20.25
N ASP A 208 -18.73 -5.50 -20.91
CA ASP A 208 -17.54 -6.06 -20.26
C ASP A 208 -16.46 -4.97 -20.04
N LEU A 209 -15.82 -4.95 -18.87
CA LEU A 209 -14.72 -4.04 -18.56
C LEU A 209 -13.37 -4.73 -18.79
N ASN A 210 -12.50 -4.16 -19.61
CA ASN A 210 -11.26 -4.84 -19.99
C ASN A 210 -10.04 -3.92 -19.85
N PHE A 211 -9.18 -4.18 -18.86
CA PHE A 211 -7.80 -3.71 -18.88
C PHE A 211 -7.01 -4.53 -19.90
N ILE A 212 -6.27 -3.86 -20.80
CA ILE A 212 -5.51 -4.53 -21.85
C ILE A 212 -4.08 -4.00 -21.87
N GLY A 213 -3.12 -4.85 -21.50
CA GLY A 213 -1.71 -4.49 -21.46
C GLY A 213 -0.86 -5.38 -20.56
N ARG A 214 0.46 -5.13 -20.54
CA ARG A 214 1.35 -5.80 -19.56
C ARG A 214 0.97 -5.32 -18.16
N THR A 215 1.00 -6.21 -17.18
CA THR A 215 0.62 -5.87 -15.80
C THR A 215 1.76 -5.18 -15.02
N GLU A 216 2.47 -4.26 -15.66
CA GLU A 216 3.47 -3.37 -15.01
C GLU A 216 2.73 -2.29 -14.20
N ARG A 217 3.27 -1.87 -13.05
CA ARG A 217 2.56 -0.91 -12.17
C ARG A 217 2.32 0.43 -12.86
N ARG A 218 3.28 0.90 -13.68
CA ARG A 218 3.12 2.11 -14.50
C ARG A 218 1.94 2.07 -15.49
N LYS A 219 1.47 0.88 -15.88
CA LYS A 219 0.32 0.71 -16.80
C LYS A 219 -1.03 0.80 -16.07
N GLY A 220 -1.02 0.79 -14.73
CA GLY A 220 -2.19 1.00 -13.88
C GLY A 220 -3.17 -0.17 -13.74
N PRO A 221 -2.80 -1.46 -13.81
CA PRO A 221 -3.77 -2.53 -13.55
C PRO A 221 -4.36 -2.48 -12.12
N ASP A 222 -3.64 -1.90 -11.16
CA ASP A 222 -4.14 -1.56 -9.82
C ASP A 222 -5.18 -0.43 -9.84
N ILE A 223 -4.97 0.62 -10.63
CA ILE A 223 -5.98 1.69 -10.82
C ILE A 223 -7.25 1.08 -11.41
N PHE A 224 -7.13 0.16 -12.38
CA PHE A 224 -8.28 -0.56 -12.92
C PHE A 224 -9.03 -1.36 -11.84
N ILE A 225 -8.31 -2.12 -11.01
CA ILE A 225 -8.94 -2.87 -9.90
C ILE A 225 -9.67 -1.92 -8.95
N ASP A 226 -9.06 -0.78 -8.62
CA ASP A 226 -9.67 0.20 -7.71
C ASP A 226 -10.93 0.81 -8.30
N LEU A 227 -10.88 1.31 -9.55
CA LEU A 227 -12.06 1.87 -10.22
C LEU A 227 -13.20 0.86 -10.33
N VAL A 228 -12.91 -0.38 -10.75
CA VAL A 228 -13.92 -1.44 -10.84
C VAL A 228 -14.54 -1.76 -9.48
N TRP A 229 -13.75 -1.68 -8.40
CA TRP A 229 -14.28 -1.89 -7.04
C TRP A 229 -15.25 -0.80 -6.59
N TRP A 230 -15.13 0.41 -7.15
CA TRP A 230 -16.02 1.54 -6.86
C TRP A 230 -17.23 1.62 -7.81
N LEU A 231 -17.23 0.91 -8.93
CA LEU A 231 -18.35 0.89 -9.86
C LEU A 231 -19.51 0.02 -9.33
N THR A 232 -20.73 0.37 -9.74
CA THR A 232 -21.91 -0.41 -9.41
C THR A 232 -21.88 -1.75 -10.14
N GLU A 233 -21.83 -2.86 -9.39
CA GLU A 233 -21.71 -4.22 -9.96
C GLU A 233 -22.81 -4.58 -10.96
N SER A 234 -24.02 -4.00 -10.85
CA SER A 234 -25.12 -4.27 -11.80
C SER A 234 -24.98 -3.56 -13.15
N HIS A 235 -24.04 -2.64 -13.31
CA HIS A 235 -23.86 -1.87 -14.55
C HIS A 235 -22.89 -2.50 -15.55
N TYR A 236 -22.18 -3.56 -15.16
CA TYR A 236 -21.28 -4.29 -16.05
C TYR A 236 -21.47 -5.81 -15.89
N ASN A 237 -21.05 -6.58 -16.89
CA ASN A 237 -21.21 -8.05 -16.87
C ASN A 237 -20.01 -8.76 -16.21
N GLN A 238 -18.80 -8.42 -16.61
CA GLN A 238 -17.56 -8.94 -16.03
C GLN A 238 -16.41 -7.94 -16.20
N ALA A 239 -15.35 -8.11 -15.42
CA ALA A 239 -14.14 -7.30 -15.48
C ALA A 239 -12.90 -8.16 -15.65
N ASN A 240 -12.02 -7.80 -16.58
CA ASN A 240 -10.87 -8.61 -16.97
C ASN A 240 -9.57 -7.79 -17.04
N ILE A 241 -8.47 -8.39 -16.62
CA ILE A 241 -7.10 -7.93 -16.86
C ILE A 241 -6.49 -8.87 -17.90
N ILE A 242 -6.30 -8.37 -19.12
CA ILE A 242 -5.84 -9.13 -20.28
C ILE A 242 -4.40 -8.73 -20.61
N GLY A 243 -3.45 -9.64 -20.38
CA GLY A 243 -2.07 -9.44 -20.82
C GLY A 243 -1.03 -10.22 -20.02
N PRO A 244 0.25 -10.14 -20.41
CA PRO A 244 1.30 -10.90 -19.78
C PRO A 244 1.76 -10.23 -18.47
N HIS A 245 2.18 -11.06 -17.51
CA HIS A 245 2.74 -10.58 -16.26
C HIS A 245 4.19 -10.08 -16.40
N SER A 246 4.53 -8.99 -15.71
CA SER A 246 5.91 -8.55 -15.49
C SER A 246 6.58 -9.30 -14.34
N PHE A 247 7.91 -9.35 -14.35
CA PHE A 247 8.74 -10.05 -13.37
C PHE A 247 9.93 -9.18 -12.96
N ASN A 248 10.40 -9.34 -11.73
CA ASN A 248 11.63 -8.70 -11.28
C ASN A 248 12.88 -9.21 -12.04
N ASP A 249 14.02 -8.53 -11.88
CA ASP A 249 15.29 -8.86 -12.56
C ASP A 249 15.75 -10.32 -12.44
N LYS A 250 15.35 -11.01 -11.35
CA LYS A 250 15.74 -12.40 -11.06
C LYS A 250 14.67 -13.41 -11.50
N ALA A 251 13.54 -12.96 -12.05
CA ALA A 251 12.36 -13.75 -12.37
C ALA A 251 11.83 -14.59 -11.18
N THR A 252 11.93 -14.05 -9.96
CA THR A 252 11.49 -14.71 -8.72
C THR A 252 10.15 -14.19 -8.21
N VAL A 253 9.78 -12.96 -8.56
CA VAL A 253 8.52 -12.32 -8.14
C VAL A 253 7.80 -11.82 -9.38
N SER A 254 6.50 -12.08 -9.46
CA SER A 254 5.63 -11.68 -10.58
C SER A 254 4.69 -10.56 -10.14
N SER A 255 4.34 -9.66 -11.06
CA SER A 255 3.24 -8.71 -10.86
C SER A 255 1.92 -9.39 -10.49
N GLN A 256 1.70 -10.64 -10.95
CA GLN A 256 0.51 -11.42 -10.61
C GLN A 256 0.28 -11.53 -9.11
N SER A 257 1.33 -11.72 -8.29
CA SER A 257 1.15 -11.89 -6.85
C SER A 257 0.63 -10.62 -6.17
N PHE A 258 1.04 -9.43 -6.65
CA PHE A 258 0.55 -8.16 -6.13
C PHE A 258 -0.92 -7.93 -6.50
N LEU A 259 -1.30 -8.27 -7.74
CA LEU A 259 -2.68 -8.16 -8.20
C LEU A 259 -3.60 -9.14 -7.46
N GLU A 260 -3.19 -10.40 -7.30
CA GLU A 260 -3.96 -11.41 -6.56
C GLU A 260 -4.17 -11.00 -5.09
N GLU A 261 -3.16 -10.37 -4.46
CA GLU A 261 -3.28 -9.84 -3.11
C GLU A 261 -4.31 -8.69 -3.02
N MET A 262 -4.27 -7.76 -3.97
CA MET A 262 -5.25 -6.67 -4.06
C MET A 262 -6.67 -7.20 -4.31
N LEU A 263 -6.84 -8.12 -5.27
CA LEU A 263 -8.13 -8.74 -5.61
C LEU A 263 -8.74 -9.53 -4.44
N LYS A 264 -7.90 -10.19 -3.63
CA LYS A 264 -8.36 -10.92 -2.45
C LYS A 264 -9.07 -10.01 -1.44
N ASN A 265 -8.62 -8.77 -1.31
CA ASN A 265 -9.10 -7.81 -0.31
C ASN A 265 -10.19 -6.87 -0.85
N ARG A 266 -10.28 -6.71 -2.18
CA ARG A 266 -11.19 -5.75 -2.84
C ARG A 266 -12.31 -6.45 -3.60
N ASN A 267 -12.05 -6.85 -4.85
CA ASN A 267 -13.04 -7.45 -5.74
C ASN A 267 -12.53 -8.78 -6.30
N LYS A 268 -13.18 -9.89 -5.92
CA LYS A 268 -12.82 -11.24 -6.38
C LYS A 268 -13.39 -11.60 -7.76
N GLY A 269 -14.24 -10.75 -8.34
CA GLY A 269 -14.88 -10.96 -9.63
C GLY A 269 -14.00 -10.63 -10.84
N ILE A 270 -12.88 -9.91 -10.65
CA ILE A 270 -11.99 -9.54 -11.74
C ILE A 270 -11.09 -10.72 -12.13
N GLN A 271 -11.07 -11.05 -13.42
CA GLN A 271 -10.33 -12.20 -13.94
C GLN A 271 -8.97 -11.80 -14.53
N LEU A 272 -7.92 -12.56 -14.20
CA LEU A 272 -6.61 -12.44 -14.84
C LEU A 272 -6.55 -13.37 -16.05
N LEU A 273 -6.52 -12.81 -17.27
CA LEU A 273 -6.60 -13.55 -18.53
C LEU A 273 -5.27 -13.50 -19.31
N PRO A 274 -4.94 -14.57 -20.07
CA PRO A 274 -3.75 -14.59 -20.91
C PRO A 274 -3.81 -13.51 -22.01
N PRO A 275 -2.64 -13.10 -22.55
CA PRO A 275 -2.59 -12.14 -23.65
C PRO A 275 -3.37 -12.63 -24.87
N LYS A 276 -4.06 -11.69 -25.53
CA LYS A 276 -4.81 -11.92 -26.78
C LYS A 276 -4.01 -11.46 -28.00
N THR A 277 -4.21 -12.13 -29.11
CA THR A 277 -3.72 -11.71 -30.43
C THR A 277 -4.49 -10.50 -30.94
N GLN A 278 -3.94 -9.77 -31.91
CA GLN A 278 -4.61 -8.61 -32.51
C GLN A 278 -6.00 -8.95 -33.06
N LYS A 279 -6.16 -10.12 -33.72
CA LYS A 279 -7.46 -10.58 -34.24
C LYS A 279 -8.48 -10.80 -33.12
N GLU A 280 -8.05 -11.35 -31.99
CA GLU A 280 -8.91 -11.56 -30.82
C GLU A 280 -9.27 -10.23 -30.13
N LEU A 281 -8.35 -9.26 -30.11
CA LEU A 281 -8.62 -7.90 -29.61
C LEU A 281 -9.64 -7.18 -30.49
N MET A 282 -9.51 -7.25 -31.82
CA MET A 282 -10.52 -6.67 -32.73
C MET A 282 -11.91 -7.30 -32.55
N ALA A 283 -11.96 -8.62 -32.31
CA ALA A 283 -13.20 -9.30 -31.99
C ALA A 283 -13.78 -8.86 -30.64
N LEU A 284 -12.93 -8.58 -29.64
CA LEU A 284 -13.35 -8.03 -28.35
C LEU A 284 -13.90 -6.60 -28.47
N PHE A 285 -13.25 -5.75 -29.26
CA PHE A 285 -13.73 -4.38 -29.52
C PHE A 285 -15.06 -4.34 -30.28
N ALA A 286 -15.40 -5.43 -30.98
CA ALA A 286 -16.68 -5.59 -31.66
C ALA A 286 -17.83 -5.94 -30.71
N THR A 287 -17.58 -6.49 -29.52
CA THR A 287 -18.63 -6.78 -28.53
C THR A 287 -18.94 -5.55 -27.68
N GLN A 288 -19.98 -5.62 -26.83
CA GLN A 288 -20.23 -4.58 -25.83
C GLN A 288 -19.15 -4.64 -24.74
N SER A 289 -18.10 -3.84 -24.94
CA SER A 289 -16.95 -3.75 -24.04
C SER A 289 -16.49 -2.31 -23.87
N VAL A 290 -15.86 -2.04 -22.74
CA VAL A 290 -15.15 -0.79 -22.43
C VAL A 290 -13.69 -1.14 -22.16
N THR A 291 -12.77 -0.49 -22.88
CA THR A 291 -11.33 -0.72 -22.73
C THR A 291 -10.73 0.26 -21.74
N PHE A 292 -9.94 -0.25 -20.80
CA PHE A 292 -9.21 0.51 -19.80
C PHE A 292 -7.71 0.48 -20.10
N VAL A 293 -7.13 1.67 -20.19
CA VAL A 293 -5.69 1.92 -20.31
C VAL A 293 -5.28 3.01 -19.30
N PRO A 294 -5.35 2.71 -17.98
CA PRO A 294 -5.14 3.65 -16.89
C PRO A 294 -3.65 3.94 -16.62
N SER A 295 -2.84 4.10 -17.66
CA SER A 295 -1.39 4.25 -17.51
C SER A 295 -1.05 5.50 -16.69
N ARG A 296 -0.22 5.30 -15.65
CA ARG A 296 0.46 6.38 -14.92
C ARG A 296 1.53 7.05 -15.76
N TYR A 297 2.18 6.25 -16.60
CA TYR A 297 3.23 6.72 -17.49
C TYR A 297 3.33 5.82 -18.72
N ASP A 298 3.09 6.42 -19.89
CA ASP A 298 3.25 5.78 -21.19
C ASP A 298 3.47 6.81 -22.28
N THR A 299 4.50 6.68 -23.10
CA THR A 299 4.78 7.68 -24.15
C THR A 299 3.69 7.68 -25.22
N LEU A 300 3.28 6.49 -25.68
CA LEU A 300 2.16 6.31 -26.61
C LEU A 300 1.54 4.92 -26.42
N ASN A 301 0.28 4.88 -25.98
CA ASN A 301 -0.46 3.63 -25.83
C ASN A 301 -1.26 3.30 -27.11
N LEU A 302 -0.72 2.41 -27.96
CA LEU A 302 -1.38 2.02 -29.20
C LEU A 302 -2.72 1.29 -29.00
N ILE A 303 -2.89 0.56 -27.89
CA ILE A 303 -4.15 -0.13 -27.59
C ILE A 303 -5.30 0.87 -27.43
N ALA A 304 -5.02 2.06 -26.90
CA ALA A 304 -6.01 3.12 -26.78
C ALA A 304 -6.55 3.54 -28.16
N LEU A 305 -5.66 3.74 -29.13
CA LEU A 305 -6.01 4.07 -30.51
C LEU A 305 -6.70 2.89 -31.20
N GLU A 306 -6.20 1.67 -31.03
CA GLU A 306 -6.79 0.47 -31.59
C GLU A 306 -8.24 0.25 -31.12
N SER A 307 -8.51 0.43 -29.83
CA SER A 307 -9.84 0.30 -29.24
C SER A 307 -10.78 1.42 -29.72
N LEU A 308 -10.37 2.67 -29.54
CA LEU A 308 -11.22 3.84 -29.77
C LEU A 308 -11.64 3.97 -31.24
N PHE A 309 -10.68 3.84 -32.17
CA PHE A 309 -10.96 3.92 -33.62
C PHE A 309 -11.61 2.66 -34.19
N SER A 310 -11.67 1.56 -33.42
CA SER A 310 -12.54 0.42 -33.75
C SER A 310 -14.00 0.67 -33.33
N GLY A 311 -14.30 1.77 -32.64
CA GLY A 311 -15.64 2.09 -32.12
C GLY A 311 -15.90 1.52 -30.72
N CYS A 312 -14.86 1.14 -29.97
CA CYS A 312 -14.99 0.66 -28.60
C CYS A 312 -14.74 1.82 -27.60
N PRO A 313 -15.69 2.13 -26.69
CA PRO A 313 -15.47 3.12 -25.63
C PRO A 313 -14.20 2.84 -24.84
N THR A 314 -13.40 3.87 -24.60
CA THR A 314 -12.06 3.73 -24.01
C THR A 314 -11.84 4.74 -22.89
N VAL A 315 -11.28 4.26 -21.78
CA VAL A 315 -10.95 5.01 -20.57
C VAL A 315 -9.43 5.06 -20.44
N ILE A 316 -8.85 6.27 -20.39
CA ILE A 316 -7.41 6.49 -20.58
C ILE A 316 -6.83 7.32 -19.43
N GLY A 317 -5.71 6.85 -18.86
CA GLY A 317 -4.95 7.60 -17.85
C GLY A 317 -4.30 8.87 -18.39
N SER A 318 -4.40 9.98 -17.66
CA SER A 318 -3.82 11.28 -18.05
C SER A 318 -2.30 11.24 -18.25
N GLY A 319 -1.62 10.28 -17.62
CA GLY A 319 -0.18 10.02 -17.80
C GLY A 319 0.20 9.26 -19.07
N ALA A 320 -0.76 8.86 -19.90
CA ALA A 320 -0.49 8.33 -21.23
C ALA A 320 -0.41 9.47 -22.25
N GLY A 321 0.69 9.58 -23.00
CA GLY A 321 0.86 10.60 -24.04
C GLY A 321 -0.17 10.53 -25.17
N VAL A 322 -0.89 9.40 -25.29
CA VAL A 322 -2.04 9.27 -26.20
C VAL A 322 -3.21 10.19 -25.80
N CYS A 323 -3.37 10.55 -24.52
CA CYS A 323 -4.40 11.49 -24.09
C CYS A 323 -4.23 12.84 -24.78
N ARG A 324 -3.03 13.42 -24.71
CA ARG A 324 -2.71 14.69 -25.37
C ARG A 324 -2.82 14.59 -26.88
N LEU A 325 -2.42 13.46 -27.47
CA LEU A 325 -2.60 13.22 -28.91
C LEU A 325 -4.08 13.29 -29.30
N LEU A 326 -4.97 12.65 -28.53
CA LEU A 326 -6.41 12.68 -28.79
C LEU A 326 -6.98 14.09 -28.60
N GLU A 327 -6.62 14.78 -27.51
CA GLU A 327 -7.07 16.15 -27.21
C GLU A 327 -6.65 17.16 -28.30
N GLU A 328 -5.44 17.05 -28.85
CA GLU A 328 -4.92 18.01 -29.85
C GLU A 328 -5.22 17.63 -31.30
N SER A 329 -5.04 16.35 -31.68
CA SER A 329 -5.17 15.90 -33.07
C SER A 329 -6.57 15.36 -33.40
N PHE A 330 -7.34 14.93 -32.40
CA PHE A 330 -8.66 14.32 -32.57
C PHE A 330 -9.70 14.83 -31.54
N PRO A 331 -9.87 16.15 -31.36
CA PRO A 331 -10.68 16.72 -30.28
C PRO A 331 -12.17 16.33 -30.32
N GLU A 332 -12.67 15.95 -31.49
CA GLU A 332 -14.06 15.51 -31.71
C GLU A 332 -14.32 14.08 -31.18
N ILE A 333 -13.28 13.30 -30.88
CA ILE A 333 -13.41 11.89 -30.48
C ILE A 333 -13.61 11.80 -28.97
N PRO A 334 -14.77 11.29 -28.50
CA PRO A 334 -15.06 11.20 -27.08
C PRO A 334 -14.32 10.03 -26.43
N PHE A 335 -13.59 10.29 -25.35
CA PHE A 335 -13.01 9.28 -24.47
C PHE A 335 -13.08 9.76 -23.02
N VAL A 336 -12.99 8.83 -22.06
CA VAL A 336 -12.97 9.19 -20.63
C VAL A 336 -11.53 9.28 -20.16
N LYS A 337 -11.18 10.41 -19.54
CA LYS A 337 -9.86 10.66 -18.97
C LYS A 337 -9.86 10.31 -17.48
N ILE A 338 -8.88 9.51 -17.06
CA ILE A 338 -8.60 9.27 -15.64
C ILE A 338 -7.57 10.28 -15.21
N ASP A 339 -7.96 11.21 -14.35
CA ASP A 339 -7.03 12.11 -13.69
C ASP A 339 -6.24 11.33 -12.63
N LEU A 340 -4.91 11.30 -12.75
CA LEU A 340 -4.06 10.56 -11.81
C LEU A 340 -3.98 11.24 -10.43
N ASP A 341 -4.30 12.54 -10.34
CA ASP A 341 -4.41 13.26 -9.06
C ASP A 341 -5.74 12.95 -8.34
N ASN A 342 -6.75 12.46 -9.08
CA ASN A 342 -8.00 11.99 -8.53
C ASN A 342 -8.65 10.96 -9.46
N ILE A 343 -8.27 9.69 -9.31
CA ILE A 343 -8.75 8.63 -10.19
C ILE A 343 -10.27 8.47 -10.14
N TYR A 344 -10.93 8.83 -9.03
CA TYR A 344 -12.37 8.67 -8.86
C TYR A 344 -13.19 9.70 -9.65
N ALA A 345 -12.60 10.80 -10.11
CA ALA A 345 -13.29 11.83 -10.88
C ALA A 345 -14.00 11.27 -12.13
N CYS A 346 -13.45 10.22 -12.73
CA CYS A 346 -14.00 9.60 -13.93
C CYS A 346 -15.17 8.63 -13.69
N LEU A 347 -15.50 8.31 -12.43
CA LEU A 347 -16.52 7.29 -12.11
C LEU A 347 -17.90 7.64 -12.69
N SER A 348 -18.32 8.90 -12.67
CA SER A 348 -19.61 9.31 -13.24
C SER A 348 -19.66 9.16 -14.76
N ASP A 349 -18.55 9.45 -15.43
CA ASP A 349 -18.45 9.35 -16.88
C ASP A 349 -18.42 7.88 -17.33
N ILE A 350 -17.74 7.01 -16.56
CA ILE A 350 -17.78 5.57 -16.78
C ILE A 350 -19.20 5.04 -16.57
N ASP A 351 -19.89 5.45 -15.50
CA ASP A 351 -21.26 5.00 -15.21
C ASP A 351 -22.25 5.42 -16.31
N ALA A 352 -22.08 6.62 -16.87
CA ALA A 352 -22.86 7.10 -18.01
C ALA A 352 -22.64 6.24 -19.27
N ILE A 353 -21.41 5.81 -19.54
CA ILE A 353 -21.11 4.85 -20.63
C ILE A 353 -21.80 3.52 -20.36
N LEU A 354 -21.72 2.99 -19.14
CA LEU A 354 -22.25 1.66 -18.83
C LEU A 354 -23.77 1.61 -18.89
N THR A 355 -24.44 2.65 -18.42
CA THR A 355 -25.91 2.74 -18.42
C THR A 355 -26.49 3.10 -19.80
N ASN A 356 -25.74 3.81 -20.65
CA ASN A 356 -26.17 4.19 -22.00
C ASN A 356 -25.19 3.78 -23.11
N TYR A 357 -24.71 2.53 -23.05
CA TYR A 357 -23.63 2.04 -23.91
C TYR A 357 -23.90 2.17 -25.41
N SER A 358 -25.09 1.77 -25.86
CA SER A 358 -25.42 1.75 -27.29
C SER A 358 -25.41 3.15 -27.92
N ASP A 359 -25.96 4.15 -27.23
CA ASP A 359 -25.96 5.52 -27.72
C ASP A 359 -24.55 6.11 -27.73
N TYR A 360 -23.77 5.90 -26.65
CA TYR A 360 -22.39 6.37 -26.58
C TYR A 360 -21.55 5.75 -27.70
N ARG A 361 -21.68 4.44 -27.92
CA ARG A 361 -20.98 3.73 -29.00
C ARG A 361 -21.38 4.26 -30.37
N SER A 362 -22.68 4.51 -30.63
CA SER A 362 -23.14 5.09 -31.89
C SER A 362 -22.50 6.46 -32.13
N GLN A 363 -22.50 7.35 -31.12
CA GLN A 363 -21.89 8.66 -31.22
C GLN A 363 -20.38 8.58 -31.48
N LEU A 364 -19.67 7.68 -30.78
CA LEU A 364 -18.25 7.44 -31.00
C LEU A 364 -17.99 6.99 -32.45
N VAL A 365 -18.77 6.04 -32.98
CA VAL A 365 -18.64 5.56 -34.36
C VAL A 365 -18.88 6.68 -35.37
N ASP A 366 -19.92 7.50 -35.17
CA ASP A 366 -20.22 8.64 -36.04
C ASP A 366 -19.04 9.63 -36.06
N ARG A 367 -18.48 9.96 -34.89
CA ARG A 367 -17.30 10.83 -34.81
C ARG A 367 -16.07 10.23 -35.47
N VAL A 368 -15.81 8.93 -35.28
CA VAL A 368 -14.69 8.23 -35.94
C VAL A 368 -14.82 8.28 -37.46
N LEU A 369 -16.05 8.20 -38.01
CA LEU A 369 -16.30 8.31 -39.46
C LEU A 369 -16.04 9.73 -40.00
N GLU A 370 -16.16 10.77 -39.16
CA GLU A 370 -15.95 12.17 -39.52
C GLU A 370 -14.48 12.62 -39.44
N VAL A 371 -13.59 11.81 -38.83
CA VAL A 371 -12.19 12.19 -38.59
C VAL A 371 -11.42 12.39 -39.89
N ASN A 372 -10.85 13.59 -40.06
CA ASN A 372 -9.85 13.86 -41.08
C ASN A 372 -8.48 13.32 -40.66
N GLN A 373 -7.83 12.57 -41.54
CA GLN A 373 -6.53 11.93 -41.28
C GLN A 373 -5.34 12.70 -41.88
N THR A 374 -5.52 13.94 -42.32
CA THR A 374 -4.43 14.75 -42.89
C THR A 374 -3.47 15.21 -41.80
N ILE A 375 -2.19 14.86 -41.95
CA ILE A 375 -1.09 15.26 -41.06
C ILE A 375 -0.29 16.36 -41.74
N SER A 376 0.00 17.45 -41.02
CA SER A 376 0.89 18.53 -41.49
C SER A 376 2.31 18.44 -40.90
N ASP A 377 2.54 17.55 -39.93
CA ASP A 377 3.85 17.34 -39.30
C ASP A 377 4.87 16.74 -40.28
N PRO A 378 6.16 17.08 -40.14
CA PRO A 378 7.20 16.68 -41.08
C PRO A 378 7.36 15.15 -41.16
N PRO A 379 7.54 14.57 -42.36
CA PRO A 379 7.87 13.16 -42.52
C PRO A 379 9.28 12.85 -41.97
N LEU A 380 9.55 11.58 -41.72
CA LEU A 380 10.81 11.12 -41.12
C LEU A 380 12.06 11.58 -41.88
N ILE A 381 11.98 11.65 -43.22
CA ILE A 381 13.10 12.07 -44.06
C ILE A 381 13.49 13.53 -43.83
N GLU A 382 12.52 14.41 -43.55
CA GLU A 382 12.77 15.82 -43.25
C GLU A 382 13.40 15.97 -41.87
N ILE A 383 12.93 15.18 -40.89
CA ILE A 383 13.52 15.11 -39.55
C ILE A 383 15.00 14.66 -39.64
N TYR A 384 15.30 13.62 -40.41
CA TYR A 384 16.69 13.16 -40.61
C TYR A 384 17.59 14.17 -41.34
N GLN A 385 17.00 15.13 -42.07
CA GLN A 385 17.73 16.17 -42.79
C GLN A 385 17.89 17.47 -41.99
N SER A 386 17.30 17.59 -40.80
CA SER A 386 17.41 18.78 -39.95
C SER A 386 18.83 19.01 -39.43
N SER A 387 19.10 20.16 -38.79
CA SER A 387 20.43 20.52 -38.28
C SER A 387 20.93 19.56 -37.20
N SER A 388 22.26 19.43 -37.09
CA SER A 388 22.89 18.65 -36.02
C SER A 388 23.18 19.53 -34.82
N GLU A 389 22.79 19.09 -33.63
CA GLU A 389 23.09 19.75 -32.36
C GLU A 389 23.57 18.73 -31.33
N HIS A 390 24.57 19.06 -30.52
CA HIS A 390 25.08 18.22 -29.45
C HIS A 390 25.81 19.06 -28.40
N GLU A 391 26.00 18.50 -27.21
CA GLU A 391 26.80 19.11 -26.14
C GLU A 391 28.30 18.79 -26.35
N PRO A 392 29.15 19.77 -26.71
CA PRO A 392 30.56 19.50 -27.00
C PRO A 392 31.33 19.00 -25.77
N GLU A 393 31.01 19.52 -24.58
CA GLU A 393 31.69 19.14 -23.34
C GLU A 393 31.42 17.68 -22.96
N VAL A 394 30.16 17.26 -23.03
CA VAL A 394 29.76 15.86 -22.76
C VAL A 394 30.34 14.93 -23.81
N ARG A 395 30.33 15.31 -25.08
CA ARG A 395 30.92 14.50 -26.16
C ARG A 395 32.43 14.33 -25.98
N GLN A 396 33.14 15.38 -25.55
CA GLN A 396 34.57 15.30 -25.24
C GLN A 396 34.85 14.43 -24.00
N GLU A 397 34.03 14.54 -22.95
CA GLU A 397 34.12 13.69 -21.76
C GLU A 397 33.95 12.21 -22.13
N LEU A 398 32.91 11.88 -22.89
CA LEU A 398 32.63 10.51 -23.36
C LEU A 398 33.73 10.00 -24.29
N GLN A 399 34.32 10.86 -25.13
CA GLN A 399 35.48 10.52 -25.94
C GLN A 399 36.69 10.18 -25.07
N ASN A 400 36.98 10.96 -24.02
CA ASN A 400 38.07 10.67 -23.09
C ASN A 400 37.85 9.33 -22.38
N TRP A 401 36.62 9.06 -21.93
CA TRP A 401 36.24 7.78 -21.33
C TRP A 401 36.41 6.61 -22.31
N TYR A 402 35.97 6.80 -23.55
CA TYR A 402 36.12 5.81 -24.61
C TYR A 402 37.59 5.49 -24.89
N ASP A 403 38.44 6.51 -25.00
CA ASP A 403 39.87 6.36 -25.28
C ASP A 403 40.61 5.64 -24.15
N GLN A 404 40.24 5.89 -22.88
CA GLN A 404 40.77 5.16 -21.73
C GLN A 404 40.40 3.67 -21.78
N LEU A 405 39.12 3.35 -22.03
CA LEU A 405 38.66 1.96 -22.12
C LEU A 405 39.26 1.24 -23.33
N MET A 406 39.34 1.89 -24.49
CA MET A 406 39.96 1.32 -25.68
C MET A 406 41.48 1.17 -25.53
N GLY A 407 42.15 2.14 -24.91
CA GLY A 407 43.58 2.07 -24.59
C GLY A 407 43.88 0.89 -23.67
N TYR A 408 43.07 0.73 -22.62
CA TYR A 408 43.16 -0.43 -21.75
C TYR A 408 42.92 -1.74 -22.52
N TRP A 409 41.82 -1.85 -23.26
CA TRP A 409 41.50 -3.04 -24.06
C TRP A 409 42.66 -3.40 -24.99
N ARG A 410 43.22 -2.45 -25.75
CA ARG A 410 44.40 -2.66 -26.61
C ARG A 410 45.61 -3.19 -25.84
N SER A 411 45.94 -2.59 -24.70
CA SER A 411 47.08 -3.05 -23.88
C SER A 411 46.90 -4.49 -23.35
N THR A 412 45.66 -4.92 -23.11
CA THR A 412 45.37 -6.32 -22.73
C THR A 412 45.46 -7.29 -23.90
N GLN A 413 45.28 -6.83 -25.15
CA GLN A 413 45.44 -7.65 -26.35
C GLN A 413 46.91 -7.84 -26.74
N GLU A 414 47.77 -6.83 -26.51
CA GLU A 414 49.23 -6.91 -26.77
C GLU A 414 49.96 -7.90 -25.84
N GLY A 415 49.36 -8.24 -24.69
CA GLY A 415 49.90 -9.17 -23.69
C GLY A 415 49.31 -10.59 -23.70
N GLN A 416 48.44 -10.97 -24.65
CA GLN A 416 47.74 -12.26 -24.60
C GLN A 416 48.15 -13.27 -25.68
N SER A 417 48.87 -14.28 -25.21
CA SER A 417 49.12 -15.57 -25.84
C SER A 417 47.83 -16.41 -26.00
N TRP A 418 47.47 -16.74 -27.24
CA TRP A 418 46.87 -17.97 -27.83
C TRP A 418 45.98 -18.94 -27.01
N ILE A 419 45.48 -18.62 -25.81
CA ILE A 419 44.78 -19.59 -24.93
C ILE A 419 43.35 -19.15 -24.53
N GLN A 420 42.88 -17.96 -24.91
CA GLN A 420 41.52 -17.53 -24.56
C GLN A 420 40.35 -18.25 -25.28
N PRO A 421 40.45 -18.79 -26.51
CA PRO A 421 39.31 -19.47 -27.13
C PRO A 421 38.87 -20.75 -26.40
N ILE A 422 39.75 -21.33 -25.58
CA ILE A 422 39.51 -22.61 -24.89
C ILE A 422 38.83 -22.39 -23.52
N LYS A 423 38.99 -21.22 -22.88
CA LYS A 423 38.34 -20.92 -21.58
C LYS A 423 36.88 -20.46 -21.71
N ALA A 424 36.46 -19.97 -22.88
CA ALA A 424 35.07 -19.58 -23.14
C ALA A 424 34.13 -20.79 -23.32
N GLN A 425 34.63 -21.91 -23.85
CA GLN A 425 33.83 -23.12 -24.09
C GLN A 425 33.64 -24.02 -22.85
N LEU A 426 34.45 -23.85 -21.78
CA LEU A 426 34.41 -24.73 -20.60
C LEU A 426 33.66 -24.16 -19.38
N LYS A 427 33.29 -22.87 -19.40
CA LYS A 427 32.49 -22.24 -18.33
C LYS A 427 31.02 -22.65 -18.25
N PRO A 428 30.30 -22.99 -19.34
CA PRO A 428 28.87 -23.32 -19.24
C PRO A 428 28.60 -24.53 -18.35
N LYS A 429 29.37 -25.62 -18.52
CA LYS A 429 29.20 -26.87 -17.74
C LYS A 429 29.49 -26.71 -16.25
N ALA A 430 30.51 -25.94 -15.87
CA ALA A 430 30.83 -25.71 -14.45
C ALA A 430 29.79 -24.81 -13.77
N LYS A 431 29.25 -23.81 -14.49
CA LYS A 431 28.21 -22.90 -14.00
C LYS A 431 26.86 -23.61 -13.89
N GLU A 432 26.59 -24.57 -14.78
CA GLU A 432 25.40 -25.43 -14.74
C GLU A 432 25.46 -26.45 -13.59
N ILE A 433 26.63 -27.01 -13.29
CA ILE A 433 26.86 -27.89 -12.13
C ILE A 433 26.74 -27.11 -10.81
N LEU A 434 27.30 -25.91 -10.71
CA LEU A 434 27.15 -25.03 -9.52
C LEU A 434 25.72 -24.49 -9.35
N LYS A 435 25.00 -24.26 -10.46
CA LYS A 435 23.59 -23.88 -10.47
C LYS A 435 22.70 -25.04 -10.03
N ASN A 436 22.99 -26.27 -10.46
CA ASN A 436 22.30 -27.49 -10.01
C ASN A 436 22.60 -27.84 -8.54
N LEU A 437 23.84 -27.62 -8.06
CA LEU A 437 24.21 -27.77 -6.65
C LEU A 437 23.55 -26.71 -5.74
N LYS A 438 23.43 -25.45 -6.20
CA LYS A 438 22.68 -24.41 -5.47
C LYS A 438 21.15 -24.59 -5.56
N ALA A 439 20.63 -25.11 -6.68
CA ALA A 439 19.21 -25.42 -6.84
C ALA A 439 18.77 -26.55 -5.89
N ASN A 440 19.65 -27.52 -5.61
CA ASN A 440 19.38 -28.62 -4.69
C ASN A 440 19.55 -28.28 -3.19
N LEU A 441 20.03 -27.07 -2.84
CA LEU A 441 20.16 -26.60 -1.45
C LEU A 441 18.98 -25.73 -0.98
N GLY A 442 18.18 -25.20 -1.91
CA GLY A 442 16.95 -24.45 -1.60
C GLY A 442 15.93 -25.26 -0.77
N PRO A 443 15.59 -26.49 -1.18
CA PRO A 443 14.61 -27.32 -0.46
C PRO A 443 15.06 -27.71 0.96
N VAL A 444 16.37 -27.83 1.18
CA VAL A 444 16.96 -28.17 2.50
C VAL A 444 16.95 -26.96 3.44
N LYS A 445 17.18 -25.74 2.90
CA LYS A 445 17.05 -24.50 3.68
C LYS A 445 15.61 -24.22 4.12
N ASP A 446 14.63 -24.47 3.26
CA ASP A 446 13.22 -24.26 3.61
C ASP A 446 12.74 -25.24 4.70
N LYS A 447 13.18 -26.51 4.66
CA LYS A 447 12.94 -27.49 5.74
C LYS A 447 13.63 -27.13 7.06
N LEU A 448 14.82 -26.52 7.02
CA LEU A 448 15.53 -26.04 8.22
C LEU A 448 14.87 -24.79 8.84
N LEU A 449 14.15 -24.00 8.05
CA LEU A 449 13.41 -22.81 8.49
C LEU A 449 11.96 -23.12 8.91
N GLU A 450 11.45 -24.31 8.56
CA GLU A 450 10.08 -24.74 8.87
C GLU A 450 9.72 -24.64 10.36
N PRO A 451 10.58 -25.05 11.32
CA PRO A 451 10.30 -24.88 12.75
C PRO A 451 10.35 -23.41 13.22
N LEU A 452 10.99 -22.51 12.48
CA LEU A 452 11.01 -21.08 12.79
C LEU A 452 9.76 -20.34 12.28
N ARG A 453 8.92 -20.99 11.45
CA ARG A 453 7.67 -20.42 10.97
C ARG A 453 6.55 -20.46 12.01
N ASP A 454 6.60 -21.46 12.90
CA ASP A 454 5.71 -21.52 14.07
C ASP A 454 6.32 -20.70 15.22
N GLU A 455 5.55 -19.75 15.75
CA GLU A 455 6.05 -18.82 16.78
C GLU A 455 6.48 -19.54 18.05
N TYR A 456 5.73 -20.55 18.46
CA TYR A 456 6.05 -21.33 19.65
C TYR A 456 7.40 -22.06 19.51
N ASN A 457 7.60 -22.76 18.38
CA ASN A 457 8.84 -23.46 18.10
C ASN A 457 10.02 -22.49 17.97
N SER A 458 9.79 -21.33 17.35
CA SER A 458 10.77 -20.24 17.29
C SER A 458 11.16 -19.74 18.69
N GLN A 459 10.20 -19.42 19.56
CA GLN A 459 10.50 -18.94 20.92
C GLN A 459 11.21 -20.04 21.74
N THR A 460 10.79 -21.29 21.62
CA THR A 460 11.41 -22.42 22.32
C THR A 460 12.87 -22.62 21.90
N LEU A 461 13.18 -22.48 20.61
CA LEU A 461 14.55 -22.61 20.10
C LEU A 461 15.45 -21.44 20.53
N LYS A 462 14.89 -20.23 20.61
CA LYS A 462 15.62 -19.00 20.97
C LYS A 462 15.77 -18.82 22.47
N SER A 463 14.85 -19.36 23.29
CA SER A 463 14.76 -19.07 24.72
C SER A 463 16.04 -19.31 25.53
N PRO A 464 16.92 -20.29 25.22
CA PRO A 464 18.20 -20.44 25.94
C PRO A 464 19.21 -19.30 25.68
N LEU A 465 19.03 -18.53 24.60
CA LEU A 465 19.91 -17.42 24.23
C LEU A 465 19.48 -16.09 24.90
N LEU A 466 18.28 -16.03 25.48
CA LEU A 466 17.68 -14.81 26.01
C LEU A 466 18.55 -14.17 27.09
N LEU A 467 19.01 -14.95 28.08
CA LEU A 467 19.86 -14.44 29.16
C LEU A 467 21.15 -13.83 28.61
N LYS A 468 21.78 -14.46 27.63
CA LYS A 468 23.00 -13.94 27.00
C LYS A 468 22.74 -12.64 26.24
N LYS A 469 21.56 -12.51 25.62
CA LYS A 469 21.15 -11.29 24.93
C LYS A 469 20.89 -10.15 25.91
N TYR A 470 20.13 -10.38 26.97
CA TYR A 470 19.95 -9.39 28.03
C TYR A 470 21.27 -9.02 28.69
N ALA A 471 22.12 -9.98 29.04
CA ALA A 471 23.41 -9.69 29.65
C ALA A 471 24.34 -8.89 28.73
N ARG A 472 24.22 -9.03 27.41
CA ARG A 472 24.97 -8.20 26.46
C ARG A 472 24.41 -6.78 26.43
N THR A 473 23.14 -6.64 26.05
CA THR A 473 22.53 -5.32 25.79
C THR A 473 22.33 -4.51 27.07
N PHE A 474 22.00 -5.15 28.20
CA PHE A 474 21.77 -4.41 29.45
C PHE A 474 23.08 -3.88 30.06
N ASN A 475 24.23 -4.47 29.72
CA ASN A 475 25.55 -4.01 30.17
C ASN A 475 26.29 -3.17 29.11
N GLU A 476 25.62 -2.76 28.03
CA GLU A 476 26.18 -1.77 27.11
C GLU A 476 26.38 -0.42 27.83
N PRO A 477 27.40 0.37 27.43
CA PRO A 477 27.66 1.66 28.04
C PRO A 477 26.49 2.63 27.79
N GLU A 478 26.36 3.64 28.64
CA GLU A 478 25.25 4.61 28.64
C GLU A 478 25.77 6.03 28.97
N GLN A 479 27.05 6.30 28.67
CA GLN A 479 27.68 7.57 29.03
C GLN A 479 27.38 8.66 28.00
N THR A 480 27.14 8.29 26.75
CA THR A 480 26.84 9.22 25.66
C THR A 480 25.43 9.03 25.11
N SER A 481 24.91 10.05 24.44
CA SER A 481 23.62 9.97 23.74
C SER A 481 23.63 8.89 22.65
N GLU A 482 24.74 8.76 21.91
CA GLU A 482 24.91 7.72 20.87
C GLU A 482 24.84 6.31 21.48
N GLU A 483 25.50 6.09 22.62
CA GLU A 483 25.46 4.80 23.33
C GLU A 483 24.04 4.46 23.83
N ILE A 484 23.30 5.46 24.31
CA ILE A 484 21.90 5.31 24.75
C ILE A 484 20.98 4.98 23.56
N GLU A 485 21.18 5.63 22.41
CA GLU A 485 20.44 5.39 21.17
C GLU A 485 20.71 3.98 20.61
N ASP A 486 21.97 3.56 20.56
CA ASP A 486 22.38 2.22 20.13
C ASP A 486 21.75 1.14 21.01
N LYS A 487 21.81 1.33 22.33
CA LYS A 487 21.19 0.42 23.30
C LYS A 487 19.68 0.32 23.10
N LEU A 488 19.02 1.46 22.83
CA LEU A 488 17.58 1.50 22.57
C LEU A 488 17.21 0.72 21.29
N GLU A 489 17.95 0.91 20.19
CA GLU A 489 17.75 0.13 18.96
C GLU A 489 17.96 -1.38 19.18
N ASP A 490 18.95 -1.74 20.01
CA ASP A 490 19.21 -3.14 20.37
C ASP A 490 18.06 -3.74 21.19
N LEU A 491 17.49 -2.99 22.14
CA LEU A 491 16.30 -3.40 22.89
C LEU A 491 15.08 -3.56 21.96
N TRP A 492 14.87 -2.64 21.03
CA TRP A 492 13.82 -2.73 20.02
C TRP A 492 13.95 -3.98 19.15
N ARG A 493 15.17 -4.32 18.73
CA ARG A 493 15.46 -5.57 18.01
C ARG A 493 15.21 -6.80 18.88
N ILE A 494 15.54 -6.78 20.16
CA ILE A 494 15.27 -7.93 21.04
C ILE A 494 13.76 -8.16 21.16
N ALA A 495 12.94 -7.12 21.28
CA ALA A 495 11.50 -7.25 21.48
C ALA A 495 10.64 -7.30 20.20
N SER A 496 11.19 -6.98 19.03
CA SER A 496 10.40 -6.88 17.79
C SER A 496 11.18 -7.31 16.54
N ASN A 497 10.56 -7.17 15.37
CA ASN A 497 11.19 -7.38 14.07
C ASN A 497 11.83 -6.10 13.50
N TYR A 498 12.11 -5.09 14.33
CA TYR A 498 12.74 -3.82 13.93
C TYR A 498 13.99 -4.05 13.05
N LYS A 499 14.00 -3.45 11.85
CA LYS A 499 15.05 -3.57 10.82
C LYS A 499 15.47 -5.02 10.48
N SER A 500 14.57 -6.00 10.64
CA SER A 500 14.89 -7.43 10.47
C SER A 500 15.18 -7.86 9.03
N GLU A 501 14.78 -7.07 8.04
CA GLU A 501 14.99 -7.32 6.61
C GLU A 501 16.46 -7.31 6.22
N LEU A 502 17.30 -6.64 7.02
CA LEU A 502 18.74 -6.55 6.84
C LEU A 502 19.51 -7.75 7.41
N LEU A 503 18.83 -8.73 8.03
CA LEU A 503 19.45 -9.79 8.82
C LEU A 503 19.32 -11.20 8.19
N GLY A 504 20.45 -11.91 8.11
CA GLY A 504 20.49 -13.33 7.75
C GLY A 504 19.91 -14.27 8.83
N VAL A 505 19.84 -15.58 8.55
CA VAL A 505 19.21 -16.60 9.43
C VAL A 505 19.73 -16.58 10.88
N ARG A 506 21.04 -16.39 11.09
CA ARG A 506 21.61 -16.27 12.46
C ARG A 506 21.15 -14.99 13.19
N GLY A 507 20.88 -13.91 12.46
CA GLY A 507 20.33 -12.67 13.03
C GLY A 507 18.89 -12.84 13.50
N LYS A 508 18.08 -13.62 12.76
CA LYS A 508 16.68 -13.93 13.12
C LYS A 508 16.54 -14.71 14.44
N LEU A 509 17.56 -15.43 14.89
CA LEU A 509 17.60 -16.10 16.20
C LEU A 509 17.85 -15.15 17.38
N GLY A 510 18.28 -13.91 17.10
CA GLY A 510 18.64 -12.92 18.12
C GLY A 510 17.59 -11.85 18.38
N ILE A 511 16.40 -11.93 17.77
CA ILE A 511 15.38 -10.88 17.75
C ILE A 511 13.96 -11.44 18.00
N ASN A 512 13.01 -10.54 18.29
CA ASN A 512 11.59 -10.82 18.48
C ASN A 512 11.31 -11.88 19.56
N TYR A 513 11.80 -11.66 20.77
CA TYR A 513 11.49 -12.47 21.95
C TYR A 513 10.13 -12.06 22.53
N ARG A 514 9.24 -13.04 22.74
CA ARG A 514 7.87 -12.84 23.25
C ARG A 514 7.67 -13.32 24.70
N ILE A 515 8.77 -13.58 25.41
CA ILE A 515 8.82 -14.04 26.80
C ILE A 515 9.74 -13.13 27.62
N ASP A 516 9.57 -13.14 28.95
CA ASP A 516 10.18 -12.21 29.92
C ASP A 516 10.01 -10.73 29.53
N ARG A 517 8.89 -10.41 28.87
CA ARG A 517 8.60 -9.09 28.29
C ARG A 517 8.60 -7.97 29.32
N VAL A 518 8.16 -8.26 30.56
CA VAL A 518 8.14 -7.28 31.65
C VAL A 518 9.54 -6.77 31.96
N ARG A 519 10.56 -7.64 31.94
CA ARG A 519 11.95 -7.24 32.18
C ARG A 519 12.43 -6.29 31.09
N LEU A 520 12.13 -6.61 29.84
CA LEU A 520 12.50 -5.78 28.69
C LEU A 520 11.77 -4.44 28.69
N TRP A 521 10.47 -4.40 28.95
CA TRP A 521 9.70 -3.16 29.03
C TRP A 521 10.17 -2.25 30.16
N ARG A 522 10.56 -2.83 31.30
CA ARG A 522 11.17 -2.05 32.40
C ARG A 522 12.52 -1.45 32.00
N GLU A 523 13.34 -2.19 31.24
CA GLU A 523 14.60 -1.65 30.74
C GLU A 523 14.36 -0.56 29.69
N LEU A 524 13.42 -0.75 28.77
CA LEU A 524 12.98 0.33 27.87
C LEU A 524 12.51 1.55 28.65
N ALA A 525 11.67 1.37 29.68
CA ALA A 525 11.21 2.46 30.53
C ALA A 525 12.39 3.20 31.18
N ARG A 526 13.41 2.48 31.68
CA ARG A 526 14.60 3.11 32.29
C ARG A 526 15.42 3.90 31.26
N ILE A 527 15.61 3.36 30.05
CA ILE A 527 16.35 4.05 28.99
C ILE A 527 15.57 5.30 28.52
N GLU A 528 14.25 5.21 28.38
CA GLU A 528 13.42 6.38 28.06
C GLU A 528 13.44 7.43 29.17
N ASP A 529 13.49 7.02 30.44
CA ASP A 529 13.63 7.93 31.58
C ASP A 529 14.96 8.69 31.53
N LEU A 530 16.07 8.02 31.20
CA LEU A 530 17.37 8.67 30.99
C LEU A 530 17.35 9.69 29.84
N ARG A 531 16.48 9.48 28.85
CA ARG A 531 16.27 10.39 27.72
C ARG A 531 15.27 11.51 28.04
N GLY A 532 14.72 11.55 29.25
CA GLY A 532 13.73 12.54 29.68
C GLY A 532 12.29 12.24 29.24
N ASN A 533 12.01 11.06 28.69
CA ASN A 533 10.70 10.66 28.17
C ASN A 533 9.81 10.05 29.27
N ALA A 534 9.58 10.79 30.37
CA ALA A 534 8.86 10.29 31.55
C ALA A 534 7.46 9.70 31.23
N PHE A 535 6.75 10.24 30.24
CA PHE A 535 5.45 9.72 29.83
C PHE A 535 5.54 8.33 29.18
N VAL A 536 6.54 8.10 28.32
CA VAL A 536 6.80 6.79 27.71
C VAL A 536 7.26 5.79 28.79
N THR A 537 8.08 6.24 29.74
CA THR A 537 8.46 5.47 30.94
C THR A 537 7.23 5.02 31.72
N ALA A 538 6.31 5.94 32.04
CA ALA A 538 5.06 5.61 32.74
C ALA A 538 4.21 4.61 31.94
N THR A 539 4.14 4.76 30.61
CA THR A 539 3.41 3.85 29.71
C THR A 539 3.93 2.41 29.78
N TYR A 540 5.25 2.21 29.69
CA TYR A 540 5.83 0.87 29.83
C TYR A 540 5.68 0.29 31.24
N LYS A 541 5.71 1.12 32.28
CA LYS A 541 5.44 0.68 33.67
C LYS A 541 3.99 0.24 33.85
N VAL A 542 3.03 0.99 33.33
CA VAL A 542 1.60 0.58 33.27
C VAL A 542 1.45 -0.73 32.53
N ARG A 543 2.14 -0.90 31.40
CA ARG A 543 2.14 -2.15 30.63
C ARG A 543 2.66 -3.34 31.44
N ALA A 544 3.72 -3.15 32.25
CA ALA A 544 4.21 -4.18 33.15
C ALA A 544 3.18 -4.56 34.23
N MET A 545 2.55 -3.57 34.88
CA MET A 545 1.48 -3.82 35.86
C MET A 545 0.30 -4.57 35.22
N ARG A 546 -0.11 -4.16 34.02
CA ARG A 546 -1.16 -4.81 33.24
C ARG A 546 -0.86 -6.27 32.94
N ALA A 547 0.36 -6.57 32.46
CA ALA A 547 0.74 -7.94 32.17
C ALA A 547 0.72 -8.81 33.43
N LEU A 548 1.10 -8.27 34.60
CA LEU A 548 1.15 -9.03 35.84
C LEU A 548 -0.19 -9.05 36.60
N GLY A 549 -1.10 -8.12 36.32
CA GLY A 549 -2.35 -7.92 37.06
C GLY A 549 -2.18 -7.17 38.40
N GLU A 550 -0.97 -6.71 38.71
CA GLU A 550 -0.62 -6.05 39.99
C GLU A 550 0.59 -5.13 39.83
N ASP A 551 0.73 -4.16 40.75
CA ASP A 551 1.97 -3.40 40.90
C ASP A 551 3.00 -4.19 41.71
N ARG A 552 3.73 -5.07 41.04
CA ARG A 552 4.74 -5.92 41.68
C ARG A 552 6.01 -5.17 42.09
N PHE A 553 6.25 -3.99 41.52
CA PHE A 553 7.56 -3.31 41.61
C PHE A 553 7.49 -1.91 42.21
N ASP A 554 6.35 -1.54 42.80
CA ASP A 554 6.11 -0.23 43.40
C ASP A 554 6.30 0.92 42.40
N ASP A 555 5.87 0.70 41.15
CA ASP A 555 5.93 1.70 40.08
C ASP A 555 4.71 2.64 40.06
N LEU A 556 3.61 2.27 40.72
CA LEU A 556 2.37 3.02 40.72
C LEU A 556 2.54 4.47 41.20
N PRO A 557 3.27 4.79 42.30
CA PRO A 557 3.43 6.18 42.73
C PRO A 557 4.15 7.07 41.72
N PHE A 558 5.09 6.52 40.94
CA PHE A 558 5.74 7.23 39.84
C PHE A 558 4.74 7.49 38.71
N VAL A 559 4.04 6.43 38.27
CA VAL A 559 3.06 6.51 37.19
C VAL A 559 1.98 7.54 37.49
N LEU A 560 1.36 7.47 38.68
CA LEU A 560 0.28 8.39 39.05
C LEU A 560 0.72 9.86 39.03
N ARG A 561 1.94 10.13 39.54
CA ARG A 561 2.52 11.47 39.53
C ARG A 561 2.78 11.96 38.12
N THR A 562 3.43 11.16 37.28
CA THR A 562 3.73 11.52 35.89
C THR A 562 2.45 11.78 35.11
N LEU A 563 1.42 10.95 35.26
CA LEU A 563 0.13 11.15 34.59
C LEU A 563 -0.56 12.43 35.08
N GLN A 564 -0.50 12.76 36.36
CA GLN A 564 -1.04 14.03 36.88
C GLN A 564 -0.29 15.25 36.32
N GLU A 565 1.04 15.23 36.34
CA GLU A 565 1.91 16.31 35.85
C GLU A 565 1.76 16.54 34.34
N THR A 566 1.43 15.48 33.58
CA THR A 566 1.22 15.53 32.13
C THR A 566 -0.25 15.76 31.72
N GLY A 567 -1.15 15.98 32.68
CA GLY A 567 -2.56 16.33 32.42
C GLY A 567 -3.51 15.14 32.22
N PHE A 568 -3.05 13.91 32.43
CA PHE A 568 -3.83 12.65 32.38
C PHE A 568 -4.45 12.31 33.74
N THR A 569 -5.12 13.29 34.35
CA THR A 569 -5.64 13.17 35.72
C THR A 569 -6.76 12.14 35.86
N LYS A 570 -7.61 11.99 34.83
CA LYS A 570 -8.68 10.97 34.80
C LYS A 570 -8.09 9.57 34.62
N GLU A 571 -7.08 9.42 33.78
CA GLU A 571 -6.38 8.16 33.55
C GLU A 571 -5.57 7.76 34.79
N ALA A 572 -4.97 8.71 35.51
CA ALA A 572 -4.32 8.44 36.80
C ALA A 572 -5.31 7.83 37.81
N LYS A 573 -6.55 8.36 37.90
CA LYS A 573 -7.60 7.77 38.74
C LYS A 573 -7.98 6.36 38.29
N ALA A 574 -8.07 6.12 36.99
CA ALA A 574 -8.35 4.79 36.45
C ALA A 574 -7.22 3.79 36.77
N VAL A 575 -5.96 4.20 36.62
CA VAL A 575 -4.79 3.38 36.97
C VAL A 575 -4.73 3.09 38.47
N ASP A 576 -5.04 4.07 39.34
CA ASP A 576 -5.18 3.83 40.79
C ASP A 576 -6.31 2.84 41.11
N ALA A 577 -7.46 2.95 40.44
CA ALA A 577 -8.55 2.00 40.62
C ALA A 577 -8.16 0.58 40.16
N LEU A 578 -7.37 0.45 39.09
CA LEU A 578 -6.94 -0.84 38.54
C LEU A 578 -5.84 -1.52 39.37
N TYR A 579 -4.86 -0.78 39.86
CA TYR A 579 -3.64 -1.34 40.45
C TYR A 579 -3.34 -0.89 41.88
N GLY A 580 -4.13 0.03 42.44
CA GLY A 580 -4.03 0.45 43.83
C GLY A 580 -4.44 -0.65 44.82
N LYS A 581 -4.93 -0.25 46.00
CA LYS A 581 -5.27 -1.18 47.08
C LYS A 581 -6.28 -2.25 46.63
N PRO A 582 -5.93 -3.56 46.67
CA PRO A 582 -6.78 -4.64 46.16
C PRO A 582 -8.23 -4.64 46.67
N SER A 583 -8.44 -4.29 47.95
CA SER A 583 -9.77 -4.26 48.59
C SER A 583 -10.68 -3.13 48.09
N GLU A 584 -10.12 -2.08 47.48
CA GLU A 584 -10.85 -0.90 47.01
C GLU A 584 -11.05 -0.89 45.48
N ARG A 585 -10.36 -1.77 44.74
CA ARG A 585 -10.29 -1.72 43.27
C ARG A 585 -11.66 -1.80 42.62
N GLU A 586 -12.46 -2.78 43.01
CA GLU A 586 -13.76 -3.02 42.39
C GLU A 586 -14.72 -1.83 42.58
N GLU A 587 -14.86 -1.34 43.82
CA GLU A 587 -15.73 -0.22 44.15
C GLU A 587 -15.28 1.06 43.42
N LYS A 588 -13.98 1.37 43.44
CA LYS A 588 -13.43 2.53 42.72
C LYS A 588 -13.64 2.42 41.21
N SER A 589 -13.40 1.25 40.62
CA SER A 589 -13.60 1.03 39.19
C SER A 589 -15.06 1.20 38.80
N PHE A 590 -16.00 0.63 39.57
CA PHE A 590 -17.43 0.77 39.30
C PHE A 590 -17.88 2.23 39.43
N ALA A 591 -17.44 2.95 40.46
CA ALA A 591 -17.75 4.36 40.66
C ALA A 591 -17.27 5.25 39.50
N LEU A 592 -16.09 4.97 38.93
CA LEU A 592 -15.57 5.68 37.76
C LEU A 592 -16.41 5.43 36.50
N ILE A 593 -16.86 4.18 36.27
CA ILE A 593 -17.72 3.84 35.13
C ILE A 593 -19.08 4.55 35.23
N GLU A 594 -19.72 4.50 36.41
CA GLU A 594 -21.01 5.17 36.61
C GLU A 594 -20.89 6.70 36.55
N ALA A 595 -19.81 7.27 37.08
CA ALA A 595 -19.55 8.71 36.95
C ALA A 595 -19.44 9.11 35.48
N ALA A 596 -18.66 8.37 34.68
CA ALA A 596 -18.56 8.60 33.24
C ALA A 596 -19.91 8.47 32.53
N ARG A 597 -20.78 7.54 32.96
CA ARG A 597 -22.14 7.41 32.41
C ARG A 597 -22.99 8.66 32.66
N VAL A 598 -22.93 9.22 33.87
CA VAL A 598 -23.72 10.39 34.26
C VAL A 598 -23.15 11.68 33.65
N ASP A 599 -21.84 11.87 33.73
CA ASP A 599 -21.15 13.10 33.30
C ASP A 599 -21.33 13.37 31.80
N ASN A 600 -21.51 12.31 31.00
CA ASN A 600 -21.61 12.43 29.55
C ASN A 600 -23.06 12.47 29.04
N LEU A 601 -24.10 12.54 29.89
CA LEU A 601 -25.49 12.59 29.45
C LEU A 601 -25.86 13.88 28.69
N VAL A 602 -25.19 14.98 29.01
CA VAL A 602 -25.45 16.29 28.40
C VAL A 602 -24.37 16.58 27.37
N ASN A 603 -24.75 17.12 26.21
CA ASN A 603 -23.77 17.53 25.20
C ASN A 603 -22.95 18.73 25.71
N PRO A 604 -21.63 18.58 25.91
CA PRO A 604 -20.78 19.68 26.38
C PRO A 604 -20.37 20.66 25.27
N ALA A 605 -20.77 20.44 24.01
CA ALA A 605 -20.36 21.25 22.88
C ALA A 605 -20.90 22.70 22.95
N GLU A 606 -19.96 23.64 22.90
CA GLU A 606 -20.22 25.09 22.85
C GLU A 606 -20.77 25.53 21.48
N ASP A 607 -21.39 26.72 21.43
CA ASP A 607 -21.97 27.32 20.22
C ASP A 607 -21.06 28.35 19.54
N GLU A 608 -19.83 28.53 20.03
CA GLU A 608 -18.87 29.47 19.44
C GLU A 608 -18.11 28.83 18.27
N TYR A 609 -18.11 29.51 17.12
CA TYR A 609 -17.40 29.12 15.91
C TYR A 609 -16.65 30.34 15.35
N GLU A 610 -15.40 30.15 14.96
CA GLU A 610 -14.58 31.19 14.30
C GLU A 610 -15.02 31.39 12.85
N ILE A 611 -15.31 30.28 12.17
CA ILE A 611 -15.79 30.26 10.79
C ILE A 611 -17.08 29.46 10.74
N TRP A 612 -18.05 29.99 10.00
CA TRP A 612 -19.33 29.38 9.74
C TRP A 612 -19.71 29.60 8.27
N ASP A 613 -19.64 28.54 7.46
CA ASP A 613 -20.04 28.52 6.04
C ASP A 613 -21.02 27.35 5.83
N ASP A 614 -22.33 27.65 5.96
CA ASP A 614 -23.41 26.67 5.80
C ASP A 614 -23.97 26.74 4.37
N ARG A 615 -23.69 25.70 3.58
CA ARG A 615 -24.15 25.57 2.18
C ARG A 615 -25.22 24.49 2.03
N ARG A 616 -25.88 24.12 3.11
CA ARG A 616 -26.97 23.13 3.10
C ARG A 616 -28.28 23.78 2.67
N ASP A 617 -29.04 23.09 1.84
CA ASP A 617 -30.28 23.60 1.21
C ASP A 617 -31.56 23.14 1.92
N LYS A 618 -31.50 22.08 2.73
CA LYS A 618 -32.65 21.48 3.43
C LYS A 618 -32.56 21.57 4.95
N GLY A 619 -33.72 21.53 5.58
CA GLY A 619 -33.89 21.44 7.03
C GLY A 619 -33.71 20.03 7.59
N GLU A 620 -33.87 18.99 6.76
CA GLU A 620 -33.75 17.59 7.15
C GLU A 620 -33.06 16.75 6.05
N TYR A 621 -32.24 15.79 6.48
CA TYR A 621 -31.58 14.80 5.63
C TYR A 621 -31.76 13.39 6.21
N ARG A 622 -31.47 12.36 5.42
CA ARG A 622 -31.50 10.96 5.88
C ARG A 622 -30.25 10.58 6.66
N ALA A 623 -29.08 11.08 6.25
CA ALA A 623 -27.81 10.83 6.92
C ALA A 623 -26.92 12.07 6.98
N THR A 624 -26.10 12.18 8.02
CA THR A 624 -25.07 13.22 8.19
C THR A 624 -23.72 12.54 8.27
N ILE A 625 -22.79 12.96 7.41
CA ILE A 625 -21.37 12.59 7.49
C ILE A 625 -20.66 13.67 8.29
N ILE A 626 -20.23 13.36 9.51
CA ILE A 626 -19.45 14.27 10.36
C ILE A 626 -17.97 13.98 10.12
N VAL A 627 -17.23 14.99 9.68
CA VAL A 627 -15.82 14.90 9.35
C VAL A 627 -15.02 15.78 10.28
N SER A 628 -14.14 15.20 11.09
CA SER A 628 -13.22 15.97 11.94
C SER A 628 -11.97 16.35 11.16
N LEU A 629 -11.61 17.63 11.14
CA LEU A 629 -10.43 18.15 10.44
C LEU A 629 -9.38 18.67 11.42
N TYR A 630 -8.12 18.29 11.18
CA TYR A 630 -6.94 18.95 11.74
C TYR A 630 -5.72 18.69 10.87
N ASN A 631 -5.05 19.75 10.39
CA ASN A 631 -3.86 19.63 9.53
C ASN A 631 -4.11 18.74 8.30
N ALA A 632 -5.22 19.02 7.62
CA ALA A 632 -5.84 18.18 6.60
C ALA A 632 -5.80 18.79 5.20
N ALA A 633 -5.27 20.01 5.04
CA ALA A 633 -5.34 20.78 3.79
C ALA A 633 -4.87 20.02 2.55
N THR A 634 -3.84 19.18 2.66
CA THR A 634 -3.29 18.39 1.53
C THR A 634 -4.17 17.20 1.13
N LYS A 635 -4.92 16.63 2.08
CA LYS A 635 -5.76 15.43 1.88
C LYS A 635 -7.21 15.79 1.51
N LEU A 636 -7.64 16.99 1.92
CA LEU A 636 -9.01 17.47 1.76
C LEU A 636 -9.52 17.44 0.31
N PRO A 637 -8.73 17.79 -0.74
CA PRO A 637 -9.21 17.75 -2.12
C PRO A 637 -9.67 16.37 -2.58
N LEU A 638 -8.83 15.34 -2.39
CA LEU A 638 -9.16 13.97 -2.77
C LEU A 638 -10.37 13.48 -1.97
N PHE A 639 -10.38 13.71 -0.65
CA PHE A 639 -11.46 13.31 0.23
C PHE A 639 -12.83 13.90 -0.20
N LEU A 640 -12.92 15.22 -0.37
CA LEU A 640 -14.19 15.88 -0.71
C LEU A 640 -14.70 15.52 -2.10
N LYS A 641 -13.80 15.37 -3.08
CA LYS A 641 -14.16 14.92 -4.42
C LYS A 641 -14.65 13.46 -4.41
N THR A 642 -14.05 12.62 -3.57
CA THR A 642 -14.44 11.22 -3.41
C THR A 642 -15.83 11.07 -2.77
N LEU A 643 -16.16 11.88 -1.76
CA LEU A 643 -17.48 11.83 -1.09
C LEU A 643 -18.65 12.10 -2.04
N LYS A 644 -18.46 12.88 -3.11
CA LYS A 644 -19.49 13.16 -4.11
C LYS A 644 -20.09 11.89 -4.72
N HIS A 645 -19.33 10.79 -4.74
CA HIS A 645 -19.77 9.52 -5.29
C HIS A 645 -20.69 8.72 -4.37
N GLN A 646 -20.93 9.16 -3.13
CA GLN A 646 -21.91 8.50 -2.27
C GLN A 646 -23.31 8.60 -2.86
N THR A 647 -23.96 7.46 -3.06
CA THR A 647 -25.31 7.34 -3.62
C THR A 647 -26.36 8.19 -2.89
N LEU A 648 -26.28 8.30 -1.55
CA LEU A 648 -27.16 9.19 -0.79
C LEU A 648 -26.86 10.68 -1.00
N ILE A 649 -25.60 11.06 -1.25
CA ILE A 649 -25.25 12.44 -1.63
C ILE A 649 -25.84 12.77 -3.00
N GLN A 650 -25.67 11.89 -3.99
CA GLN A 650 -26.22 12.05 -5.34
C GLN A 650 -27.76 12.14 -5.35
N LYS A 651 -28.44 11.42 -4.44
CA LYS A 651 -29.89 11.50 -4.24
C LYS A 651 -30.34 12.74 -3.43
N GLY A 652 -29.40 13.58 -2.99
CA GLY A 652 -29.68 14.74 -2.14
C GLY A 652 -30.28 14.37 -0.77
N GLN A 653 -29.94 13.17 -0.26
CA GLN A 653 -30.43 12.62 1.01
C GLN A 653 -29.39 12.64 2.13
N ALA A 654 -28.15 13.04 1.84
CA ALA A 654 -27.10 13.16 2.83
C ALA A 654 -26.52 14.58 2.87
N GLU A 655 -26.06 15.00 4.04
CA GLU A 655 -25.29 16.22 4.26
C GLU A 655 -23.89 15.88 4.80
N VAL A 656 -22.94 16.77 4.61
CA VAL A 656 -21.59 16.70 5.17
C VAL A 656 -21.37 17.83 6.15
N ILE A 657 -20.75 17.55 7.30
CA ILE A 657 -20.31 18.56 8.27
C ILE A 657 -18.82 18.43 8.43
N LEU A 658 -18.07 19.42 7.98
CA LEU A 658 -16.64 19.57 8.21
C LEU A 658 -16.43 20.36 9.50
N MET A 659 -15.92 19.70 10.54
CA MET A 659 -15.56 20.28 11.82
C MET A 659 -14.05 20.51 11.91
N ASP A 660 -13.62 21.72 11.56
CA ASP A 660 -12.23 22.17 11.70
C ASP A 660 -11.90 22.48 13.16
N SER A 661 -11.03 21.66 13.75
CA SER A 661 -10.61 21.76 15.15
C SER A 661 -9.49 22.79 15.34
N GLY A 662 -9.65 24.01 14.81
CA GLY A 662 -8.65 25.08 14.90
C GLY A 662 -7.34 24.72 14.22
N SER A 663 -7.41 24.27 12.97
CA SER A 663 -6.25 23.81 12.21
C SER A 663 -5.20 24.90 11.98
N PRO A 664 -3.89 24.52 11.94
CA PRO A 664 -2.81 25.46 11.72
C PRO A 664 -2.57 25.77 10.23
N THR A 665 -3.24 25.06 9.32
CA THR A 665 -3.08 25.20 7.87
C THR A 665 -4.30 25.90 7.24
N ASP A 666 -4.35 25.93 5.91
CA ASP A 666 -5.35 26.68 5.12
C ASP A 666 -6.55 25.82 4.68
N GLU A 667 -7.09 24.98 5.56
CA GLU A 667 -8.23 24.07 5.26
C GLU A 667 -9.43 24.81 4.68
N TYR A 668 -9.78 25.98 5.23
CA TYR A 668 -10.93 26.75 4.79
C TYR A 668 -10.74 27.30 3.38
N GLN A 669 -9.54 27.77 3.04
CA GLN A 669 -9.21 28.28 1.70
C GLN A 669 -9.26 27.14 0.67
N VAL A 670 -8.77 25.96 1.03
CA VAL A 670 -8.88 24.74 0.19
C VAL A 670 -10.35 24.35 0.01
N PHE A 671 -11.15 24.39 1.08
CA PHE A 671 -12.60 24.15 0.96
C PHE A 671 -13.26 25.18 0.03
N GLN A 672 -12.95 26.48 0.18
CA GLN A 672 -13.53 27.55 -0.64
C GLN A 672 -13.23 27.38 -2.12
N SER A 673 -12.01 26.97 -2.49
CA SER A 673 -11.64 26.76 -3.90
C SER A 673 -12.40 25.58 -4.53
N LEU A 674 -12.72 24.55 -3.74
CA LEU A 674 -13.40 23.34 -4.20
C LEU A 674 -14.92 23.42 -4.13
N ALA A 675 -15.48 24.22 -3.23
CA ALA A 675 -16.88 24.11 -2.86
C ALA A 675 -17.88 24.41 -4.00
N SER A 676 -17.45 25.11 -5.05
CA SER A 676 -18.25 25.28 -6.28
C SER A 676 -18.33 24.04 -7.16
N GLU A 677 -17.33 23.15 -7.09
CA GLU A 677 -17.24 21.90 -7.88
C GLU A 677 -17.95 20.71 -7.20
N LEU A 678 -18.09 20.76 -5.87
CA LEU A 678 -18.62 19.66 -5.07
C LEU A 678 -20.11 19.41 -5.33
N ASP A 679 -20.91 20.49 -5.37
CA ASP A 679 -22.36 20.45 -5.65
C ASP A 679 -23.15 19.46 -4.76
N TYR A 680 -22.88 19.48 -3.45
CA TYR A 680 -23.66 18.74 -2.45
C TYR A 680 -23.80 19.49 -1.11
N PRO A 681 -24.80 19.17 -0.27
CA PRO A 681 -25.05 19.88 0.98
C PRO A 681 -23.90 19.71 1.98
N ILE A 682 -23.24 20.81 2.32
CA ILE A 682 -22.06 20.80 3.19
C ILE A 682 -22.05 22.00 4.14
N LEU A 683 -21.62 21.79 5.38
CA LEU A 683 -21.31 22.81 6.36
C LEU A 683 -19.82 22.77 6.67
N TYR A 684 -19.13 23.91 6.58
CA TYR A 684 -17.82 24.10 7.17
C TYR A 684 -17.96 24.93 8.45
N ALA A 685 -17.51 24.37 9.57
CA ALA A 685 -17.48 25.07 10.85
C ALA A 685 -16.11 24.88 11.51
N ARG A 686 -15.55 25.98 12.04
CA ARG A 686 -14.24 25.99 12.69
C ARG A 686 -14.35 26.38 14.16
N SER A 687 -13.71 25.63 15.05
CA SER A 687 -13.57 25.99 16.45
C SER A 687 -12.54 27.12 16.63
N PRO A 688 -12.74 28.06 17.58
CA PRO A 688 -11.79 29.16 17.82
C PRO A 688 -10.39 28.73 18.28
N GLN A 689 -10.28 27.53 18.86
CA GLN A 689 -9.04 26.97 19.38
C GLN A 689 -8.94 25.49 19.05
N ARG A 690 -7.74 24.92 19.22
CA ARG A 690 -7.53 23.49 19.03
C ARG A 690 -8.38 22.69 20.03
N GLU A 691 -9.20 21.78 19.51
CA GLU A 691 -10.00 20.84 20.30
C GLU A 691 -9.69 19.36 19.96
N THR A 692 -10.23 18.44 20.76
CA THR A 692 -10.10 16.99 20.56
C THR A 692 -11.09 16.50 19.50
N ILE A 693 -10.83 15.32 18.94
CA ILE A 693 -11.76 14.70 17.97
C ILE A 693 -13.13 14.44 18.58
N GLN A 694 -13.22 14.06 19.87
CA GLN A 694 -14.49 13.90 20.58
C GLN A 694 -15.26 15.22 20.72
N SER A 695 -14.56 16.35 20.91
CA SER A 695 -15.19 17.68 20.89
C SER A 695 -15.78 18.01 19.52
N ALA A 696 -15.01 17.78 18.46
CA ALA A 696 -15.47 18.00 17.08
C ALA A 696 -16.69 17.12 16.74
N TRP A 697 -16.67 15.85 17.16
CA TRP A 697 -17.82 14.94 17.00
C TRP A 697 -19.06 15.43 17.73
N ASN A 698 -18.94 15.87 18.99
CA ASN A 698 -20.06 16.41 19.76
C ASN A 698 -20.67 17.67 19.14
N ARG A 699 -19.85 18.57 18.56
CA ARG A 699 -20.31 19.71 17.75
C ARG A 699 -21.03 19.23 16.50
N GLY A 700 -20.43 18.29 15.76
CA GLY A 700 -21.05 17.69 14.59
C GLY A 700 -22.42 17.06 14.87
N ILE A 701 -22.56 16.30 15.96
CA ILE A 701 -23.83 15.69 16.40
C ILE A 701 -24.89 16.76 16.68
N LYS A 702 -24.50 17.85 17.33
CA LYS A 702 -25.38 18.99 17.63
C LYS A 702 -25.88 19.65 16.33
N LEU A 703 -24.99 19.79 15.34
CA LEU A 703 -25.26 20.45 14.05
C LEU A 703 -25.96 19.56 13.02
N ALA A 704 -25.94 18.24 13.20
CA ALA A 704 -26.55 17.25 12.33
C ALA A 704 -28.07 17.39 12.26
N ARG A 705 -28.62 17.42 11.03
CA ARG A 705 -30.04 17.55 10.70
C ARG A 705 -30.67 16.22 10.26
N SER A 706 -30.03 15.10 10.59
CA SER A 706 -30.48 13.77 10.17
C SER A 706 -30.64 12.79 11.34
N PRO A 707 -31.40 11.68 11.15
CA PRO A 707 -31.53 10.63 12.14
C PRO A 707 -30.33 9.66 12.16
N TYR A 708 -29.49 9.63 11.11
CA TYR A 708 -28.38 8.68 10.98
C TYR A 708 -27.03 9.39 10.86
N LEU A 709 -26.07 8.98 11.67
CA LEU A 709 -24.76 9.60 11.74
C LEU A 709 -23.67 8.64 11.26
N ALA A 710 -22.79 9.15 10.40
CA ALA A 710 -21.51 8.55 10.04
C ALA A 710 -20.38 9.50 10.43
N PHE A 711 -19.22 8.96 10.80
CA PHE A 711 -18.05 9.74 11.20
C PHE A 711 -16.87 9.32 10.34
N LEU A 712 -16.13 10.29 9.83
CA LEU A 712 -14.93 10.06 9.02
C LEU A 712 -13.79 11.01 9.41
N GLY A 713 -12.56 10.53 9.32
CA GLY A 713 -11.36 11.35 9.10
C GLY A 713 -11.14 11.62 7.61
N VAL A 714 -10.29 12.59 7.26
CA VAL A 714 -9.89 12.83 5.85
C VAL A 714 -9.03 11.72 5.26
N ASP A 715 -8.49 10.86 6.10
CA ASP A 715 -7.78 9.63 5.80
C ASP A 715 -8.71 8.40 5.79
N GLU A 716 -10.02 8.61 5.92
CA GLU A 716 -11.04 7.57 5.84
C GLU A 716 -11.96 7.86 4.64
N THR A 717 -12.51 6.80 4.07
CA THR A 717 -13.60 6.92 3.11
C THR A 717 -14.48 5.67 3.16
N ILE A 718 -15.55 5.68 2.38
CA ILE A 718 -16.54 4.62 2.31
C ILE A 718 -16.90 4.35 0.86
N LEU A 719 -17.26 3.11 0.52
CA LEU A 719 -17.67 2.77 -0.83
C LEU A 719 -18.98 3.49 -1.22
N PRO A 720 -19.23 3.77 -2.51
CA PRO A 720 -20.36 4.59 -2.97
C PRO A 720 -21.75 4.24 -2.42
N ASP A 721 -22.04 2.95 -2.20
CA ASP A 721 -23.34 2.48 -1.71
C ASP A 721 -23.38 2.27 -0.19
N CYS A 722 -22.29 2.54 0.54
CA CYS A 722 -22.15 2.26 1.97
C CYS A 722 -23.29 2.85 2.80
N LEU A 723 -23.54 4.16 2.70
CA LEU A 723 -24.58 4.81 3.51
C LEU A 723 -25.98 4.28 3.18
N GLU A 724 -26.27 4.00 1.91
CA GLU A 724 -27.57 3.47 1.49
C GLU A 724 -27.79 2.05 2.03
N VAL A 725 -26.77 1.19 1.95
CA VAL A 725 -26.80 -0.18 2.48
C VAL A 725 -27.02 -0.18 3.99
N LEU A 726 -26.25 0.61 4.73
CA LEU A 726 -26.35 0.65 6.19
C LEU A 726 -27.66 1.30 6.66
N ALA A 727 -28.12 2.36 5.98
CA ALA A 727 -29.40 3.01 6.30
C ALA A 727 -30.58 2.05 6.08
N LYS A 728 -30.53 1.21 5.04
CA LYS A 728 -31.56 0.20 4.78
C LYS A 728 -31.68 -0.80 5.93
N GLU A 729 -30.57 -1.24 6.51
CA GLU A 729 -30.57 -2.15 7.67
C GLU A 729 -31.22 -1.50 8.90
N LEU A 730 -30.89 -0.22 9.17
CA LEU A 730 -31.53 0.54 10.25
C LEU A 730 -33.02 0.76 9.99
N ASP A 731 -33.43 1.06 8.76
CA ASP A 731 -34.85 1.28 8.44
C ASP A 731 -35.70 0.02 8.62
N GLN A 732 -35.11 -1.17 8.44
CA GLN A 732 -35.78 -2.46 8.58
C GLN A 732 -35.98 -2.91 10.03
N ASP A 733 -35.13 -2.45 10.96
CA ASP A 733 -35.21 -2.81 12.37
C ASP A 733 -35.13 -1.57 13.28
N GLN A 734 -36.27 -1.22 13.90
CA GLN A 734 -36.36 -0.10 14.84
C GLN A 734 -35.62 -0.36 16.17
N HIS A 735 -35.30 -1.62 16.48
CA HIS A 735 -34.52 -1.99 17.66
C HIS A 735 -33.01 -2.00 17.40
N LEU A 736 -32.59 -1.86 16.14
CA LEU A 736 -31.19 -1.78 15.75
C LEU A 736 -30.71 -0.32 15.83
N ASP A 737 -29.62 -0.10 16.55
CA ASP A 737 -29.08 1.23 16.83
C ASP A 737 -27.83 1.54 15.97
N TRP A 738 -27.02 0.54 15.64
CA TRP A 738 -25.73 0.69 14.94
C TRP A 738 -25.48 -0.41 13.92
N VAL A 739 -25.15 -0.05 12.68
CA VAL A 739 -24.76 -1.01 11.63
C VAL A 739 -23.37 -0.69 11.08
N ILE A 740 -22.58 -1.73 10.79
CA ILE A 740 -21.22 -1.59 10.26
C ILE A 740 -20.95 -2.61 9.14
N GLY A 741 -20.08 -2.29 8.19
CA GLY A 741 -19.51 -3.26 7.23
C GLY A 741 -18.14 -3.80 7.66
N HIS A 742 -17.49 -4.58 6.80
CA HIS A 742 -16.04 -4.79 6.89
C HIS A 742 -15.31 -3.51 6.49
N SER A 743 -14.06 -3.39 6.95
CA SER A 743 -13.22 -2.24 6.60
C SER A 743 -11.86 -2.72 6.09
N LEU A 744 -11.30 -2.02 5.11
CA LEU A 744 -9.97 -2.28 4.57
C LEU A 744 -9.01 -1.15 4.95
N VAL A 745 -7.81 -1.49 5.39
CA VAL A 745 -6.73 -0.54 5.55
C VAL A 745 -5.74 -0.68 4.40
N THR A 746 -5.44 0.44 3.77
CA THR A 746 -4.62 0.53 2.57
C THR A 746 -3.55 1.58 2.78
N ASN A 747 -2.28 1.21 2.61
CA ASN A 747 -1.22 2.20 2.48
C ASN A 747 -1.41 2.97 1.19
N VAL A 748 -1.30 4.29 1.30
CA VAL A 748 -1.28 5.20 0.16
C VAL A 748 0.00 6.02 0.18
N ASP A 749 0.39 6.55 -0.97
CA ASP A 749 1.46 7.55 -1.04
C ASP A 749 0.95 8.92 -0.51
N PRO A 750 1.81 9.96 -0.39
CA PRO A 750 1.38 11.28 0.07
C PRO A 750 0.25 11.92 -0.75
N GLN A 751 0.03 11.48 -1.99
CA GLN A 751 -1.03 11.95 -2.89
C GLN A 751 -2.32 11.13 -2.76
N GLY A 752 -2.33 10.05 -1.98
CA GLY A 752 -3.50 9.18 -1.80
C GLY A 752 -3.59 8.04 -2.81
N SER A 753 -2.57 7.83 -3.65
CA SER A 753 -2.55 6.69 -4.57
C SER A 753 -2.24 5.39 -3.87
N TRP A 754 -2.91 4.32 -4.29
CA TRP A 754 -2.73 2.97 -3.74
C TRP A 754 -1.27 2.49 -3.79
N ALA A 755 -0.77 2.02 -2.64
CA ALA A 755 0.53 1.36 -2.53
C ALA A 755 0.40 -0.14 -2.25
N ASN A 756 -0.29 -0.51 -1.17
CA ASN A 756 -0.67 -1.89 -0.86
C ASN A 756 -1.76 -1.96 0.21
N ASP A 757 -2.55 -3.04 0.18
CA ASP A 757 -3.51 -3.34 1.24
C ASP A 757 -2.81 -4.03 2.41
N ILE A 758 -3.00 -3.53 3.63
CA ILE A 758 -2.25 -4.01 4.81
C ILE A 758 -3.08 -4.85 5.77
N MET A 759 -4.36 -4.54 5.94
CA MET A 759 -5.18 -5.18 6.97
C MET A 759 -6.67 -5.11 6.62
N THR A 760 -7.39 -6.20 6.85
CA THR A 760 -8.85 -6.26 6.73
C THR A 760 -9.44 -6.43 8.11
N TYR A 761 -10.49 -5.68 8.43
CA TYR A 761 -11.35 -5.90 9.58
C TYR A 761 -12.55 -6.73 9.12
N ASP A 762 -12.37 -8.04 9.12
CA ASP A 762 -13.36 -9.03 8.70
C ASP A 762 -14.26 -9.41 9.88
N ARG A 763 -15.53 -9.01 9.78
CA ARG A 763 -16.57 -9.20 10.78
C ARG A 763 -17.53 -10.33 10.44
N THR A 764 -17.12 -11.26 9.56
CA THR A 764 -17.91 -12.46 9.23
C THR A 764 -18.20 -13.23 10.52
N GLY A 765 -19.47 -13.58 10.73
CA GLY A 765 -19.94 -14.20 11.97
C GLY A 765 -20.09 -13.23 13.14
N TYR A 766 -20.50 -11.98 12.87
CA TYR A 766 -20.57 -10.94 13.88
C TYR A 766 -21.42 -11.29 15.11
N GLU A 767 -20.85 -11.13 16.30
CA GLU A 767 -21.55 -11.19 17.58
C GLU A 767 -21.21 -9.94 18.41
N GLN A 768 -22.24 -9.20 18.83
CA GLN A 768 -22.11 -7.88 19.45
C GLN A 768 -21.10 -7.84 20.61
N ASP A 769 -21.14 -8.83 21.50
CA ASP A 769 -20.35 -8.83 22.74
C ASP A 769 -18.85 -9.07 22.50
N LEU A 770 -18.43 -9.47 21.29
CA LEU A 770 -17.01 -9.58 20.95
C LEU A 770 -16.30 -8.22 20.95
N VAL A 771 -17.03 -7.10 20.96
CA VAL A 771 -16.49 -5.75 21.18
C VAL A 771 -15.69 -5.62 22.49
N TYR A 772 -16.01 -6.42 23.51
CA TYR A 772 -15.25 -6.43 24.77
C TYR A 772 -13.87 -7.10 24.64
N LEU A 773 -13.66 -7.90 23.58
CA LEU A 773 -12.41 -8.63 23.31
C LEU A 773 -11.49 -7.89 22.32
N GLU A 774 -12.01 -6.87 21.63
CA GLU A 774 -11.29 -6.16 20.58
C GLU A 774 -11.80 -4.71 20.41
N THR A 775 -10.90 -3.74 20.59
CA THR A 775 -11.23 -2.31 20.51
C THR A 775 -11.68 -1.86 19.12
N CYS A 776 -11.27 -2.54 18.05
CA CYS A 776 -11.62 -2.22 16.66
C CYS A 776 -12.81 -3.03 16.10
N TYR A 777 -13.41 -3.93 16.89
CA TYR A 777 -14.45 -4.84 16.41
C TYR A 777 -15.71 -4.10 15.93
N LEU A 778 -16.11 -3.06 16.66
CA LEU A 778 -17.08 -2.06 16.22
C LEU A 778 -16.32 -0.72 16.09
N SER A 779 -16.20 -0.19 14.87
CA SER A 779 -15.49 1.04 14.55
C SER A 779 -16.40 2.02 13.80
N TRP A 780 -15.89 3.19 13.42
CA TRP A 780 -16.66 4.21 12.69
C TRP A 780 -16.48 4.12 11.16
N VAL A 781 -15.36 3.58 10.69
CA VAL A 781 -15.08 3.41 9.25
C VAL A 781 -16.03 2.38 8.64
N GLY A 782 -16.92 2.84 7.74
CA GLY A 782 -17.96 2.00 7.15
C GLY A 782 -19.09 1.67 8.13
N ALA A 783 -19.41 2.61 9.03
CA ALA A 783 -20.48 2.47 10.02
C ALA A 783 -21.52 3.60 9.94
N LEU A 784 -22.73 3.29 10.38
CA LEU A 784 -23.85 4.22 10.48
C LEU A 784 -24.65 3.88 11.74
N TYR A 785 -24.99 4.87 12.55
CA TYR A 785 -25.81 4.66 13.74
C TYR A 785 -26.86 5.73 13.95
N ARG A 786 -27.89 5.42 14.76
CA ARG A 786 -28.99 6.34 15.08
C ARG A 786 -28.52 7.48 15.97
N LYS A 787 -28.78 8.72 15.56
CA LYS A 787 -28.54 9.92 16.38
C LYS A 787 -29.19 9.82 17.77
N SER A 788 -30.34 9.15 17.87
CA SER A 788 -31.08 8.96 19.13
C SER A 788 -30.32 8.17 20.21
N ILE A 789 -29.20 7.50 19.88
CA ILE A 789 -28.29 6.94 20.89
C ILE A 789 -27.83 8.03 21.86
N HIS A 790 -27.56 9.24 21.36
CA HIS A 790 -27.05 10.33 22.19
C HIS A 790 -28.10 10.87 23.17
N ASP A 791 -29.37 10.94 22.76
CA ASP A 791 -30.45 11.36 23.65
C ASP A 791 -30.70 10.31 24.76
N ARG A 792 -30.42 9.03 24.48
CA ARG A 792 -30.62 7.91 25.43
C ARG A 792 -29.44 7.70 26.37
N PHE A 793 -28.20 7.80 25.86
CA PHE A 793 -27.00 7.30 26.56
C PHE A 793 -25.85 8.30 26.59
N GLY A 794 -26.05 9.51 26.07
CA GLY A 794 -25.12 10.62 26.17
C GLY A 794 -24.14 10.75 25.00
N TYR A 795 -23.18 11.64 25.17
CA TYR A 795 -22.24 12.13 24.18
C TYR A 795 -20.83 11.58 24.43
N TYR A 796 -19.86 11.95 23.60
CA TYR A 796 -18.46 11.54 23.81
C TYR A 796 -17.80 12.36 24.92
N ASP A 797 -16.95 11.74 25.73
CA ASP A 797 -16.12 12.48 26.70
C ASP A 797 -15.01 13.24 25.95
N GLN A 798 -15.13 14.56 25.93
CA GLN A 798 -14.22 15.47 25.23
C GLN A 798 -12.78 15.44 25.75
N SER A 799 -12.52 14.88 26.94
CA SER A 799 -11.17 14.83 27.50
C SER A 799 -10.27 13.76 26.89
N PHE A 800 -10.82 12.84 26.08
CA PHE A 800 -10.03 11.88 25.31
C PHE A 800 -9.40 12.54 24.08
N ARG A 801 -8.27 12.00 23.63
CA ARG A 801 -7.57 12.44 22.42
C ARG A 801 -7.42 11.32 21.40
N GLY A 802 -7.39 10.07 21.84
CA GLY A 802 -7.21 8.91 20.98
C GLY A 802 -8.15 7.73 21.28
N ALA A 803 -8.65 7.58 22.51
CA ALA A 803 -9.44 6.40 22.91
C ALA A 803 -10.91 6.68 23.27
N GLY A 804 -11.42 7.89 22.99
CA GLY A 804 -12.80 8.25 23.36
C GLY A 804 -13.88 7.50 22.58
N ASP A 805 -13.53 6.98 21.41
CA ASP A 805 -14.37 6.06 20.63
C ASP A 805 -14.59 4.75 21.40
N THR A 806 -13.54 4.23 22.02
CA THR A 806 -13.53 2.99 22.79
C THR A 806 -14.28 3.15 24.11
N GLU A 807 -14.15 4.30 24.78
CA GLU A 807 -14.96 4.62 25.96
C GLU A 807 -16.45 4.67 25.62
N PHE A 808 -16.81 5.40 24.55
CA PHE A 808 -18.21 5.56 24.16
C PHE A 808 -18.86 4.21 23.89
N LYS A 809 -18.19 3.33 23.13
CA LYS A 809 -18.64 1.95 22.90
C LYS A 809 -18.89 1.25 24.22
N ASN A 810 -17.86 1.08 25.06
CA ASN A 810 -18.00 0.29 26.28
C ASN A 810 -19.07 0.81 27.24
N ARG A 811 -19.33 2.13 27.23
CA ARG A 811 -20.40 2.75 28.00
C ARG A 811 -21.80 2.44 27.45
N VAL A 812 -22.01 2.47 26.13
CA VAL A 812 -23.36 2.35 25.53
C VAL A 812 -23.74 0.93 25.11
N MET A 813 -22.77 0.05 24.81
CA MET A 813 -22.99 -1.33 24.37
C MET A 813 -23.96 -2.15 25.23
N PRO A 814 -24.06 -1.97 26.57
CA PRO A 814 -25.04 -2.69 27.38
C PRO A 814 -26.51 -2.38 27.05
N TYR A 815 -26.77 -1.29 26.32
CA TYR A 815 -28.12 -0.75 26.13
C TYR A 815 -28.54 -0.58 24.66
N ILE A 816 -27.63 -0.86 23.72
CA ILE A 816 -27.87 -0.73 22.28
C ILE A 816 -27.80 -2.09 21.59
N LYS A 817 -28.34 -2.17 20.37
CA LYS A 817 -28.12 -3.31 19.47
C LYS A 817 -27.31 -2.90 18.25
N SER A 818 -26.38 -3.77 17.87
CA SER A 818 -25.55 -3.59 16.68
C SER A 818 -25.56 -4.81 15.75
N LYS A 819 -25.27 -4.56 14.48
CA LYS A 819 -25.20 -5.59 13.42
C LYS A 819 -24.03 -5.29 12.48
N ALA A 820 -23.41 -6.34 11.94
CA ALA A 820 -22.53 -6.21 10.79
C ALA A 820 -23.21 -6.68 9.49
N VAL A 821 -22.96 -5.97 8.41
CA VAL A 821 -23.24 -6.40 7.04
C VAL A 821 -21.99 -7.09 6.50
N ASP A 822 -22.15 -8.27 5.91
CA ASP A 822 -21.06 -9.07 5.36
C ASP A 822 -20.58 -8.52 4.00
N ARG A 823 -20.12 -7.26 3.99
CA ARG A 823 -19.59 -6.53 2.84
C ARG A 823 -18.50 -5.57 3.30
N THR A 824 -17.42 -5.45 2.54
CA THR A 824 -16.46 -4.35 2.74
C THR A 824 -17.09 -3.06 2.29
N LEU A 825 -17.27 -2.12 3.23
CA LEU A 825 -17.91 -0.82 2.99
C LEU A 825 -17.03 0.35 3.42
N GLY A 826 -16.08 0.12 4.35
CA GLY A 826 -15.14 1.13 4.83
C GLY A 826 -13.73 0.98 4.27
N LEU A 827 -13.04 2.10 4.07
CA LEU A 827 -11.66 2.17 3.62
C LEU A 827 -10.87 3.19 4.47
N PHE A 828 -9.72 2.78 4.99
CA PHE A 828 -8.78 3.66 5.72
C PHE A 828 -7.50 3.82 4.89
N TRP A 829 -7.26 5.04 4.42
CA TRP A 829 -6.06 5.45 3.71
C TRP A 829 -4.94 5.74 4.71
N ASN A 830 -4.06 4.76 4.90
CA ASN A 830 -2.90 4.88 5.75
C ASN A 830 -1.78 5.65 5.03
N TYR A 831 -1.85 6.98 5.08
CA TYR A 831 -0.80 7.90 4.63
C TYR A 831 0.51 7.68 5.40
N PRO A 832 1.68 8.04 4.84
CA PRO A 832 2.99 7.88 5.49
C PRO A 832 3.27 8.94 6.58
N ASP A 833 2.26 9.28 7.39
CA ASP A 833 2.33 10.26 8.47
C ASP A 833 2.27 9.58 9.85
N GLU A 834 2.66 10.29 10.91
CA GLU A 834 2.48 9.81 12.28
C GLU A 834 1.00 9.69 12.67
N ARG A 835 0.64 8.59 13.37
CA ARG A 835 -0.75 8.31 13.76
C ARG A 835 -1.02 8.61 15.23
N THR A 836 -2.07 9.38 15.52
CA THR A 836 -2.50 9.66 16.90
C THR A 836 -2.96 8.40 17.65
N THR A 837 -3.66 7.49 16.97
CA THR A 837 -4.18 6.23 17.56
C THR A 837 -3.10 5.18 17.79
N GLN A 838 -1.89 5.37 17.24
CA GLN A 838 -0.72 4.54 17.51
C GLN A 838 0.32 5.34 18.28
N SER A 839 -0.06 5.79 19.47
CA SER A 839 0.80 6.55 20.37
C SER A 839 0.74 6.02 21.81
N PRO A 840 1.79 6.26 22.63
CA PRO A 840 1.75 5.95 24.07
C PRO A 840 0.54 6.58 24.78
N LEU A 841 0.09 7.72 24.27
CA LEU A 841 -1.07 8.44 24.77
C LEU A 841 -2.34 7.61 24.69
N ALA A 842 -2.62 7.03 23.52
CA ALA A 842 -3.82 6.22 23.32
C ALA A 842 -3.83 5.00 24.24
N GLU A 843 -2.68 4.34 24.45
CA GLU A 843 -2.58 3.20 25.39
C GLU A 843 -2.87 3.60 26.84
N ILE A 844 -2.42 4.79 27.27
CA ILE A 844 -2.73 5.32 28.61
C ILE A 844 -4.23 5.63 28.73
N GLU A 845 -4.81 6.28 27.73
CA GLU A 845 -6.26 6.56 27.71
C GLU A 845 -7.10 5.27 27.73
N ASP A 846 -6.62 4.19 27.09
CA ASP A 846 -7.26 2.88 27.11
C ASP A 846 -7.32 2.24 28.50
N MET A 847 -6.51 2.68 29.47
CA MET A 847 -6.68 2.24 30.86
C MET A 847 -8.07 2.61 31.38
N ARG A 848 -8.56 3.79 31.00
CA ARG A 848 -9.89 4.29 31.33
C ARG A 848 -10.94 3.82 30.34
N ALA A 849 -10.65 3.89 29.03
CA ALA A 849 -11.63 3.61 27.98
C ALA A 849 -11.97 2.11 27.83
N TRP A 850 -11.02 1.21 28.11
CA TRP A 850 -11.19 -0.22 27.85
C TRP A 850 -10.85 -1.12 29.03
N TYR A 851 -9.66 -0.99 29.62
CA TYR A 851 -9.23 -1.92 30.68
C TYR A 851 -10.07 -1.82 31.95
N LEU A 852 -10.61 -0.64 32.26
CA LEU A 852 -11.59 -0.46 33.34
C LEU A 852 -12.83 -1.35 33.13
N HIS A 853 -13.34 -1.41 31.90
CA HIS A 853 -14.51 -2.21 31.51
C HIS A 853 -14.23 -3.73 31.45
N ARG A 854 -12.95 -4.13 31.47
CA ARG A 854 -12.54 -5.54 31.46
C ARG A 854 -12.39 -6.13 32.87
N THR A 855 -12.49 -5.31 33.90
CA THR A 855 -12.48 -5.73 35.32
C THR A 855 -13.81 -6.39 35.72
N LEU A 856 -13.86 -6.99 36.91
CA LEU A 856 -15.11 -7.47 37.50
C LEU A 856 -16.18 -6.35 37.60
N ALA A 857 -15.78 -5.11 37.93
CA ALA A 857 -16.69 -3.97 37.96
C ALA A 857 -17.25 -3.63 36.57
N GLY A 858 -16.40 -3.70 35.53
CA GLY A 858 -16.81 -3.51 34.15
C GLY A 858 -17.77 -4.59 33.64
N VAL A 859 -17.51 -5.85 33.99
CA VAL A 859 -18.44 -6.97 33.71
C VAL A 859 -19.78 -6.75 34.41
N LYS A 860 -19.78 -6.31 35.68
CA LYS A 860 -21.01 -5.96 36.42
C LYS A 860 -21.79 -4.85 35.75
N TYR A 861 -21.11 -3.82 35.26
CA TYR A 861 -21.74 -2.74 34.50
C TYR A 861 -22.37 -3.25 33.21
N ALA A 862 -21.63 -4.04 32.43
CA ALA A 862 -22.06 -4.48 31.11
C ALA A 862 -23.17 -5.55 31.13
N PHE A 863 -23.16 -6.43 32.14
CA PHE A 863 -24.04 -7.59 32.21
C PHE A 863 -24.92 -7.63 33.45
N GLY A 864 -24.95 -6.56 34.26
CA GLY A 864 -25.73 -6.47 35.50
C GLY A 864 -27.23 -6.66 35.33
N GLN A 865 -27.76 -6.33 34.15
CA GLN A 865 -29.18 -6.43 33.79
C GLN A 865 -29.44 -7.47 32.69
N ARG A 866 -28.44 -8.29 32.37
CA ARG A 866 -28.46 -9.30 31.31
C ARG A 866 -28.56 -10.70 31.88
N SER A 867 -28.93 -11.67 31.06
CA SER A 867 -29.09 -13.04 31.53
C SER A 867 -27.73 -13.70 31.78
N PRO A 868 -27.60 -14.63 32.76
CA PRO A 868 -26.35 -15.35 32.96
C PRO A 868 -25.85 -16.07 31.71
N GLU A 869 -26.75 -16.56 30.85
CA GLU A 869 -26.41 -17.23 29.59
C GLU A 869 -25.64 -16.33 28.61
N GLU A 870 -25.90 -15.02 28.60
CA GLU A 870 -25.17 -14.06 27.77
C GLU A 870 -23.72 -13.89 28.25
N VAL A 871 -23.52 -13.89 29.58
CA VAL A 871 -22.18 -13.87 30.19
C VAL A 871 -21.44 -15.17 29.91
N GLU A 872 -22.14 -16.31 29.99
CA GLU A 872 -21.60 -17.61 29.62
C GLU A 872 -21.12 -17.61 28.17
N ASN A 873 -21.93 -17.10 27.24
CA ASN A 873 -21.58 -17.03 25.82
C ASN A 873 -20.25 -16.28 25.60
N LEU A 874 -20.11 -15.09 26.20
CA LEU A 874 -18.87 -14.32 26.09
C LEU A 874 -17.66 -15.04 26.73
N LEU A 875 -17.86 -15.73 27.87
CA LEU A 875 -16.80 -16.53 28.48
C LEU A 875 -16.32 -17.62 27.53
N TYR A 876 -17.22 -18.29 26.81
CA TYR A 876 -16.83 -19.29 25.82
C TYR A 876 -16.05 -18.69 24.66
N HIS A 877 -16.45 -17.51 24.17
CA HIS A 877 -15.68 -16.78 23.17
C HIS A 877 -14.28 -16.42 23.64
N CYS A 878 -14.08 -16.03 24.91
CA CYS A 878 -12.75 -15.80 25.46
C CYS A 878 -11.84 -17.05 25.37
N LEU A 879 -12.39 -18.26 25.28
CA LEU A 879 -11.64 -19.51 25.13
C LEU A 879 -11.35 -19.87 23.66
N GLY A 880 -11.88 -19.11 22.71
CA GLY A 880 -11.61 -19.26 21.30
C GLY A 880 -12.50 -18.34 20.48
N TYR A 881 -11.96 -17.22 20.02
CA TYR A 881 -12.63 -16.29 19.12
C TYR A 881 -11.68 -15.84 18.01
N ARG A 882 -12.23 -15.21 16.97
CA ARG A 882 -11.43 -14.62 15.91
C ARG A 882 -11.54 -13.11 16.01
N LYS A 883 -10.42 -12.43 16.25
CA LYS A 883 -10.35 -10.97 16.09
C LYS A 883 -10.56 -10.60 14.63
N SER A 884 -11.25 -9.48 14.38
CA SER A 884 -11.62 -9.08 13.03
C SER A 884 -10.40 -8.78 12.15
N TYR A 885 -9.28 -8.36 12.74
CA TYR A 885 -8.01 -8.13 12.04
C TYR A 885 -7.05 -9.33 12.00
N CYS A 886 -7.39 -10.46 12.64
CA CYS A 886 -6.55 -11.66 12.66
C CYS A 886 -7.13 -12.77 11.78
N ARG A 887 -6.23 -13.58 11.22
CA ARG A 887 -6.59 -14.80 10.45
C ARG A 887 -6.54 -16.08 11.31
N HIS A 888 -6.26 -15.95 12.59
CA HIS A 888 -6.14 -17.04 13.55
C HIS A 888 -7.13 -16.88 14.70
N THR A 889 -7.39 -17.97 15.41
CA THR A 889 -8.14 -17.97 16.67
C THR A 889 -7.24 -17.49 17.81
N SER A 890 -7.82 -16.65 18.67
CA SER A 890 -7.21 -16.03 19.84
C SER A 890 -7.95 -16.41 21.12
N THR A 891 -7.28 -16.25 22.25
CA THR A 891 -7.89 -16.31 23.60
C THR A 891 -7.86 -14.95 24.29
N ASP A 892 -8.69 -14.80 25.32
CA ASP A 892 -8.62 -13.67 26.25
C ASP A 892 -8.81 -14.16 27.69
N LEU A 893 -7.74 -14.69 28.27
CA LEU A 893 -7.79 -15.30 29.60
C LEU A 893 -8.01 -14.28 30.73
N ASP A 894 -7.52 -13.05 30.58
CA ASP A 894 -7.72 -11.99 31.58
C ASP A 894 -9.22 -11.63 31.68
N HIS A 895 -9.93 -11.50 30.55
CA HIS A 895 -11.37 -11.23 30.58
C HIS A 895 -12.19 -12.47 30.97
N ALA A 896 -11.82 -13.66 30.49
CA ALA A 896 -12.45 -14.93 30.88
C ALA A 896 -12.47 -15.11 32.40
N TYR A 897 -11.37 -14.79 33.07
CA TYR A 897 -11.25 -14.86 34.52
C TYR A 897 -12.26 -13.95 35.22
N ASN A 898 -12.40 -12.69 34.79
CA ASN A 898 -13.35 -11.74 35.39
C ASN A 898 -14.81 -12.10 35.11
N LEU A 899 -15.12 -12.62 33.91
CA LEU A 899 -16.45 -13.15 33.58
C LEU A 899 -16.81 -14.34 34.47
N ALA A 900 -15.88 -15.26 34.68
CA ALA A 900 -16.09 -16.41 35.56
C ALA A 900 -16.28 -16.01 37.03
N LEU A 901 -15.53 -15.02 37.52
CA LEU A 901 -15.74 -14.46 38.87
C LEU A 901 -17.14 -13.87 39.02
N TYR A 902 -17.63 -13.14 38.01
CA TYR A 902 -18.98 -12.61 38.01
C TYR A 902 -20.03 -13.72 37.97
N LEU A 903 -19.91 -14.69 37.06
CA LEU A 903 -20.81 -15.85 36.99
C LEU A 903 -20.89 -16.61 38.30
N ARG A 904 -19.77 -16.82 38.99
CA ARG A 904 -19.76 -17.47 40.31
C ARG A 904 -20.60 -16.72 41.35
N SER A 905 -20.75 -15.40 41.19
CA SER A 905 -21.55 -14.58 42.10
C SER A 905 -23.06 -14.55 41.74
N VAL A 906 -23.41 -14.62 40.46
CA VAL A 906 -24.80 -14.46 39.99
C VAL A 906 -25.48 -15.77 39.57
N SER A 907 -24.70 -16.77 39.14
CA SER A 907 -25.16 -18.12 38.75
C SER A 907 -24.09 -19.18 39.09
N PRO A 908 -23.97 -19.59 40.37
CA PRO A 908 -22.96 -20.55 40.82
C PRO A 908 -23.05 -21.95 40.17
N GLU A 909 -24.22 -22.30 39.63
CA GLU A 909 -24.47 -23.58 38.95
C GLU A 909 -24.21 -23.52 37.44
N SER A 910 -23.68 -22.39 36.94
CA SER A 910 -23.40 -22.19 35.52
C SER A 910 -22.47 -23.28 34.96
N PRO A 911 -22.83 -23.93 33.83
CA PRO A 911 -21.97 -24.93 33.19
C PRO A 911 -20.67 -24.35 32.64
N ALA A 912 -20.53 -23.02 32.54
CA ALA A 912 -19.29 -22.35 32.15
C ALA A 912 -18.24 -22.38 33.28
N LEU A 913 -18.64 -22.53 34.54
CA LEU A 913 -17.71 -22.48 35.68
C LEU A 913 -16.78 -23.70 35.77
N LYS A 914 -17.10 -24.81 35.08
CA LYS A 914 -16.19 -25.96 34.97
C LYS A 914 -14.84 -25.64 34.29
N TYR A 915 -14.77 -24.54 33.54
CA TYR A 915 -13.54 -24.08 32.88
C TYR A 915 -12.68 -23.16 33.75
N PHE A 916 -13.17 -22.75 34.93
CA PHE A 916 -12.55 -21.70 35.75
C PHE A 916 -11.14 -22.05 36.24
N ASP A 917 -10.93 -23.30 36.71
CA ASP A 917 -9.63 -23.74 37.21
C ASP A 917 -8.58 -23.81 36.09
N GLY A 918 -8.99 -24.24 34.90
CA GLY A 918 -8.17 -24.24 33.69
C GLY A 918 -7.79 -22.83 33.25
N ILE A 919 -8.76 -21.91 33.19
CA ILE A 919 -8.54 -20.49 32.88
C ILE A 919 -7.52 -19.89 33.85
N THR A 920 -7.72 -20.10 35.16
CA THR A 920 -6.84 -19.57 36.22
C THR A 920 -5.42 -20.12 36.10
N SER A 921 -5.28 -21.43 35.86
CA SER A 921 -3.98 -22.09 35.70
C SER A 921 -3.23 -21.56 34.48
N LEU A 922 -3.92 -21.40 33.33
CA LEU A 922 -3.31 -20.84 32.12
C LEU A 922 -2.90 -19.39 32.30
N LEU A 923 -3.77 -18.55 32.87
CA LEU A 923 -3.48 -17.14 33.11
C LEU A 923 -2.23 -16.97 33.98
N ASN A 924 -2.12 -17.74 35.07
CA ASN A 924 -0.95 -17.72 35.94
C ASN A 924 0.32 -18.19 35.21
N SER A 925 0.22 -19.23 34.38
CA SER A 925 1.35 -19.72 33.58
C SER A 925 1.81 -18.68 32.55
N TYR A 926 0.89 -17.96 31.90
CA TYR A 926 1.22 -16.92 30.93
C TYR A 926 1.86 -15.70 31.61
N ARG A 927 1.38 -15.32 32.80
CA ARG A 927 2.02 -14.29 33.64
C ARG A 927 3.44 -14.70 34.06
N ALA A 928 3.67 -15.98 34.34
CA ALA A 928 5.01 -16.50 34.63
C ALA A 928 5.96 -16.43 33.42
N LEU A 929 5.43 -16.60 32.20
CA LEU A 929 6.22 -16.37 30.98
C LEU A 929 6.56 -14.90 30.77
N ASP A 930 5.73 -13.97 31.22
CA ASP A 930 5.96 -12.52 31.10
C ASP A 930 6.98 -11.98 32.10
N TRP A 931 7.10 -12.62 33.27
CA TRP A 931 8.11 -12.28 34.27
C TRP A 931 8.66 -13.52 34.97
N MET A 932 9.96 -13.76 34.78
CA MET A 932 10.69 -14.85 35.42
C MET A 932 11.53 -14.30 36.59
N PRO A 933 11.18 -14.55 37.87
CA PRO A 933 11.90 -13.99 39.02
C PRO A 933 13.37 -14.39 39.08
N LYS A 934 13.70 -15.62 38.64
CA LYS A 934 15.07 -16.15 38.59
C LYS A 934 15.42 -16.58 37.17
N LEU A 935 16.02 -15.66 36.41
CA LEU A 935 16.44 -15.93 35.04
C LEU A 935 17.79 -16.65 35.01
N SER A 936 17.80 -17.90 34.55
CA SER A 936 19.02 -18.67 34.23
C SER A 936 19.03 -19.04 32.75
N GLN A 937 20.15 -19.57 32.23
CA GLN A 937 20.27 -19.95 30.82
C GLN A 937 19.15 -20.88 30.34
N PHE A 938 18.68 -21.80 31.20
CA PHE A 938 17.66 -22.78 30.83
C PHE A 938 16.28 -22.52 31.43
N THR A 939 16.12 -21.53 32.33
CA THR A 939 14.81 -21.20 32.92
C THR A 939 13.75 -20.84 31.86
N PRO A 940 14.05 -19.97 30.87
CA PRO A 940 13.08 -19.65 29.82
C PRO A 940 12.64 -20.88 29.02
N PHE A 941 13.56 -21.81 28.79
CA PHE A 941 13.29 -23.04 28.07
C PHE A 941 12.42 -24.01 28.87
N SER A 942 12.74 -24.23 30.16
CA SER A 942 11.95 -25.11 31.02
C SER A 942 10.53 -24.57 31.20
N LEU A 943 10.37 -23.27 31.47
CA LEU A 943 9.06 -22.66 31.69
C LEU A 943 8.19 -22.66 30.42
N MET A 944 8.79 -22.47 29.24
CA MET A 944 8.09 -22.64 27.96
C MET A 944 7.57 -24.07 27.79
N LEU A 945 8.37 -25.08 28.11
CA LEU A 945 7.95 -26.49 28.04
C LEU A 945 6.87 -26.84 29.05
N GLU A 946 6.98 -26.34 30.28
CA GLU A 946 5.97 -26.51 31.33
C GLU A 946 4.65 -25.86 30.93
N THR A 947 4.70 -24.60 30.47
CA THR A 947 3.51 -23.89 29.99
C THR A 947 2.89 -24.61 28.80
N ARG A 948 3.68 -25.16 27.87
CA ARG A 948 3.16 -25.96 26.74
C ARG A 948 2.41 -27.19 27.22
N LYS A 949 2.99 -27.95 28.16
CA LYS A 949 2.35 -29.17 28.71
C LYS A 949 1.04 -28.83 29.40
N LEU A 950 1.04 -27.78 30.22
CA LEU A 950 -0.18 -27.30 30.88
C LEU A 950 -1.23 -26.85 29.85
N THR A 951 -0.83 -26.06 28.86
CA THR A 951 -1.70 -25.58 27.78
C THR A 951 -2.36 -26.74 27.03
N GLN A 952 -1.58 -27.77 26.70
CA GLN A 952 -2.09 -28.97 26.03
C GLN A 952 -3.04 -29.77 26.92
N ALA A 953 -2.73 -29.95 28.21
CA ALA A 953 -3.57 -30.67 29.15
C ALA A 953 -4.92 -29.95 29.35
N VAL A 954 -4.89 -28.65 29.63
CA VAL A 954 -6.11 -27.83 29.81
C VAL A 954 -6.91 -27.76 28.52
N GLN A 955 -6.26 -27.66 27.36
CA GLN A 955 -6.97 -27.70 26.07
C GLN A 955 -7.71 -29.03 25.89
N GLN A 956 -7.07 -30.17 26.16
CA GLN A 956 -7.70 -31.49 26.03
C GLN A 956 -8.89 -31.64 26.97
N GLU A 957 -8.74 -31.22 28.23
CA GLU A 957 -9.83 -31.20 29.22
C GLU A 957 -10.99 -30.31 28.74
N HIS A 958 -10.70 -29.07 28.33
CA HIS A 958 -11.71 -28.13 27.88
C HIS A 958 -12.46 -28.63 26.63
N GLN A 959 -11.75 -29.27 25.70
CA GLN A 959 -12.32 -29.90 24.50
C GLN A 959 -13.20 -31.10 24.84
N GLN A 960 -12.82 -31.94 25.81
CA GLN A 960 -13.65 -33.07 26.27
C GLN A 960 -14.95 -32.60 26.93
N LEU A 961 -14.89 -31.49 27.66
CA LEU A 961 -16.05 -30.89 28.33
C LEU A 961 -16.90 -30.02 27.40
N TRP A 962 -16.44 -29.72 26.18
CA TRP A 962 -17.06 -28.75 25.28
C TRP A 962 -18.45 -29.19 24.79
N ALA A 963 -19.42 -28.30 24.85
CA ALA A 963 -20.75 -28.53 24.29
C ALA A 963 -20.73 -28.35 22.76
N GLY A 964 -21.30 -29.30 22.01
CA GLY A 964 -21.05 -29.51 20.57
C GLY A 964 -21.59 -28.49 19.57
N ASP A 965 -22.31 -27.45 20.00
CA ASP A 965 -23.02 -26.53 19.08
C ASP A 965 -22.40 -25.12 18.98
N ARG A 966 -21.15 -24.93 19.39
CA ARG A 966 -20.49 -23.59 19.43
C ARG A 966 -19.47 -23.38 18.31
N LEU A 967 -19.37 -22.13 17.84
CA LEU A 967 -18.60 -21.71 16.66
C LEU A 967 -17.11 -22.14 16.68
N HIS A 968 -16.45 -22.01 17.83
CA HIS A 968 -15.03 -22.29 17.97
C HIS A 968 -14.76 -23.24 19.14
N VAL A 969 -14.15 -24.37 18.84
CA VAL A 969 -13.63 -25.30 19.84
C VAL A 969 -12.36 -24.70 20.45
N PRO A 970 -12.13 -24.77 21.78
CA PRO A 970 -10.94 -24.23 22.41
C PRO A 970 -9.66 -24.73 21.76
N GLN A 971 -8.86 -23.79 21.26
CA GLN A 971 -7.54 -24.04 20.68
C GLN A 971 -6.55 -23.04 21.26
N TYR A 972 -5.70 -23.52 22.15
CA TYR A 972 -4.81 -22.68 22.93
C TYR A 972 -3.42 -22.65 22.30
N LYS A 973 -3.08 -21.47 21.77
CA LYS A 973 -1.71 -21.12 21.37
C LYS A 973 -1.23 -20.00 22.27
N ILE A 974 -0.10 -20.22 22.95
CA ILE A 974 0.43 -19.33 23.99
C ILE A 974 0.51 -17.86 23.54
N PHE A 975 0.90 -17.61 22.29
CA PHE A 975 1.09 -16.26 21.75
C PHE A 975 -0.10 -15.73 20.94
N ASN A 976 -1.18 -16.51 20.79
CA ASN A 976 -2.46 -16.06 20.23
C ASN A 976 -3.42 -15.76 21.38
N ASP A 977 -3.06 -14.77 22.17
CA ASP A 977 -3.86 -14.30 23.29
C ASP A 977 -3.89 -12.77 23.25
N ASN A 978 -4.98 -12.18 23.72
CA ASN A 978 -5.17 -10.73 23.72
C ASN A 978 -3.98 -9.98 24.39
N ARG A 979 -3.28 -10.60 25.35
CA ARG A 979 -2.06 -10.07 25.99
C ARG A 979 -0.87 -9.87 25.04
N HIS A 980 -0.87 -10.53 23.87
CA HIS A 980 0.13 -10.42 22.82
C HIS A 980 -0.37 -9.64 21.60
N GLU A 981 -1.67 -9.42 21.49
CA GLU A 981 -2.31 -8.84 20.31
C GLU A 981 -2.76 -7.40 20.54
N GLN A 982 -3.11 -7.01 21.77
CA GLN A 982 -3.42 -5.63 22.12
C GLN A 982 -2.28 -4.99 22.91
N HIS A 983 -1.85 -3.79 22.48
CA HIS A 983 -0.83 -2.97 23.14
C HIS A 983 0.47 -3.72 23.46
N ALA A 984 0.86 -4.65 22.58
CA ALA A 984 2.08 -5.43 22.69
C ALA A 984 3.22 -4.90 21.81
N PHE A 985 2.92 -3.99 20.87
CA PHE A 985 3.89 -3.35 20.00
C PHE A 985 4.75 -2.33 20.75
N LEU A 986 5.93 -2.02 20.22
CA LEU A 986 6.87 -1.09 20.84
C LEU A 986 6.61 0.34 20.39
N TRP A 987 6.90 1.28 21.28
CA TRP A 987 6.94 2.70 20.98
C TRP A 987 8.33 3.06 20.46
N PHE A 988 8.45 3.19 19.14
CA PHE A 988 9.68 3.64 18.48
C PHE A 988 9.75 5.17 18.55
N THR A 989 10.22 5.71 19.67
CA THR A 989 10.41 7.16 19.86
C THR A 989 11.50 7.70 18.94
N ASP A 990 11.42 8.97 18.54
CA ASP A 990 12.44 9.60 17.70
C ASP A 990 13.84 9.55 18.35
N ILE A 991 14.82 9.08 17.60
CA ILE A 991 16.26 9.01 17.97
C ILE A 991 17.08 10.10 17.26
N SER A 992 16.48 10.88 16.36
CA SER A 992 17.14 11.90 15.55
C SER A 992 17.14 13.30 16.17
N ALA A 993 16.37 13.52 17.24
CA ALA A 993 16.26 14.80 17.94
C ALA A 993 17.58 15.33 18.53
N THR A 994 18.61 14.49 18.64
CA THR A 994 19.95 14.82 19.15
C THR A 994 20.94 15.26 18.07
N LYS A 995 20.52 15.32 16.78
CA LYS A 995 21.34 15.81 15.64
C LYS A 995 20.91 17.16 15.07
N LYS A 996 20.22 18.01 15.85
CA LYS A 996 19.98 19.42 15.49
C LYS A 996 20.91 20.37 16.22
#